data_AF-A0A436ZX83-F1
#
_entry.id   AF-A0A436ZX83-F1
#
_cell.length_a   1.000
_cell.length_b   1.000
_cell.length_c   1.000
_cell.angle_alpha   90.00
_cell.angle_beta   90.00
_cell.angle_gamma   90.00
#
_symmetry.space_group_name_H-M   'P 1'
#
loop_
_entity.id
_entity.type
_entity.pdbx_description
1 polymer ?
#
loop_
_entity_poly.entity_id
_entity_poly.type
_entity_poly.pdbx_seq_one_letter_code
_entity_poly.pdbx_strand_id
1 'polypeptide(L)'
;MSPTSLTPAQSHALLDILTHRETYTAEIELFKTPGIITSYDDENAKEKVTSKSPILQLLFSTFVVPIPGLRDISQDFWSKRVQPLIDDLAKANLSESYDKGSMGIRKTLATAISALIEYPARGILGGMPGREIKPDPNRVYDVNHQQDLVDAWREFMRRVVYGDLLDELFEKTAQSDDLQAHGDLVIAAHQHIVVNLASLAHYVLVTSPKGQTLLSLVERTNKLIPYRIVRQTLRVGNAATMISGMTRLVLAKMSIGTLTNWIGWSSGADEGMNLLQTIIYTVLSWEIKELESRVSKLEKSKDCPSKQHLAAILAYTKLTRTDQEGYRVISKASSTSIVHAIVSLAPSSPSTDFTTDGHQLLLEYLSIQLSIRDREQLILVLCKSNPDVLTAAIRDIAQIYDPILRNIHNAVDLSGTIADFERFVNDMIKTAKISSTDSAADENGPKKPPGVEEFVRLFERHQKSCHVFLHQFCKKGDMAKELWLEYAKYAAKQFRRPEGVTGEGAGGFTATLNKLVNELNEEDKKIVLQQMDGYEEYLRKLNQKTKRRMASIVSLNDGEPRKPLKKGPGNFLFKWQELLDSTEITPAEATGGKVRCGKDTSVRAASGVGLDGERRGGKIVTGLGEIVNGDGAKEIVEMPDVRKTVELLLPRFKEVLANRKYLEKKEEDDDDDDDDSDSFFEANEE
;
A
#
# COMPACT_ATOMS: atom_id res chain seq x y z
N MET A 1 -30.13 -34.12 -2.42
CA MET A 1 -30.50 -32.68 -2.37
C MET A 1 -29.83 -32.00 -3.54
N SER A 2 -30.53 -31.11 -4.24
CA SER A 2 -29.98 -30.47 -5.45
C SER A 2 -28.90 -29.45 -5.06
N PRO A 3 -27.73 -29.45 -5.71
CA PRO A 3 -26.70 -28.46 -5.45
C PRO A 3 -27.25 -27.05 -5.71
N THR A 4 -27.02 -26.12 -4.79
CA THR A 4 -27.39 -24.70 -4.97
C THR A 4 -26.34 -24.06 -5.86
N SER A 5 -26.78 -23.43 -6.94
CA SER A 5 -25.93 -22.58 -7.77
C SER A 5 -26.06 -21.14 -7.27
N LEU A 6 -24.94 -20.54 -6.85
CA LEU A 6 -24.83 -19.13 -6.50
C LEU A 6 -25.18 -18.27 -7.70
N THR A 7 -25.93 -17.20 -7.48
CA THR A 7 -26.11 -16.19 -8.54
C THR A 7 -24.77 -15.53 -8.89
N PRO A 8 -24.63 -14.92 -10.07
CA PRO A 8 -23.46 -14.13 -10.43
C PRO A 8 -23.07 -13.11 -9.34
N ALA A 9 -24.05 -12.38 -8.82
CA ALA A 9 -23.82 -11.34 -7.83
C ALA A 9 -23.40 -11.93 -6.46
N GLN A 10 -24.03 -13.03 -6.05
CA GLN A 10 -23.62 -13.80 -4.87
C GLN A 10 -22.18 -14.31 -4.98
N SER A 11 -21.82 -14.95 -6.09
CA SER A 11 -20.45 -15.46 -6.29
C SER A 11 -19.42 -14.32 -6.24
N HIS A 12 -19.71 -13.18 -6.85
CA HIS A 12 -18.86 -11.99 -6.80
C HIS A 12 -18.72 -11.43 -5.38
N ALA A 13 -19.84 -11.31 -4.65
CA ALA A 13 -19.85 -10.87 -3.26
C ALA A 13 -19.00 -11.79 -2.37
N LEU A 14 -19.14 -13.11 -2.52
CA LEU A 14 -18.38 -14.08 -1.75
C LEU A 14 -16.87 -14.01 -2.06
N LEU A 15 -16.49 -13.91 -3.33
CA LEU A 15 -15.08 -13.72 -3.70
C LEU A 15 -14.52 -12.43 -3.10
N ASP A 16 -15.30 -11.34 -3.14
CA ASP A 16 -14.92 -10.04 -2.59
C ASP A 16 -14.71 -10.09 -1.06
N ILE A 17 -15.65 -10.71 -0.31
CA ILE A 17 -15.54 -10.92 1.14
C ILE A 17 -14.27 -11.71 1.50
N LEU A 18 -14.08 -12.87 0.87
CA LEU A 18 -13.01 -13.79 1.22
C LEU A 18 -11.63 -13.21 0.86
N THR A 19 -11.49 -12.62 -0.34
CA THR A 19 -10.23 -11.96 -0.72
C THR A 19 -9.90 -10.75 0.13
N HIS A 20 -10.88 -9.91 0.48
CA HIS A 20 -10.67 -8.75 1.34
C HIS A 20 -10.15 -9.16 2.73
N ARG A 21 -10.75 -10.20 3.32
CA ARG A 21 -10.37 -10.69 4.66
C ARG A 21 -9.06 -11.49 4.65
N GLU A 22 -8.83 -12.34 3.64
CA GLU A 22 -7.59 -13.12 3.55
C GLU A 22 -6.38 -12.19 3.38
N THR A 23 -6.45 -11.26 2.41
CA THR A 23 -5.33 -10.37 2.06
C THR A 23 -4.83 -9.56 3.26
N TYR A 24 -5.74 -8.97 4.05
CA TYR A 24 -5.35 -8.18 5.22
C TYR A 24 -5.08 -9.05 6.45
N THR A 25 -6.14 -9.66 6.99
CA THR A 25 -6.15 -10.26 8.33
C THR A 25 -5.35 -11.56 8.39
N ALA A 26 -5.31 -12.31 7.28
CA ALA A 26 -4.70 -13.63 7.26
C ALA A 26 -3.33 -13.67 6.58
N GLU A 27 -2.92 -12.64 5.83
CA GLU A 27 -1.64 -12.63 5.11
C GLU A 27 -0.75 -11.43 5.47
N ILE A 28 -1.15 -10.19 5.18
CA ILE A 28 -0.29 -9.01 5.44
C ILE A 28 0.07 -8.89 6.93
N GLU A 29 -0.87 -9.19 7.83
CA GLU A 29 -0.56 -9.17 9.25
C GLU A 29 0.48 -10.23 9.67
N LEU A 30 0.67 -11.30 8.90
CA LEU A 30 1.64 -12.36 9.23
C LEU A 30 3.10 -11.92 9.03
N PHE A 31 3.38 -10.85 8.27
CA PHE A 31 4.73 -10.27 8.18
C PHE A 31 5.29 -9.75 9.50
N LYS A 32 4.43 -9.66 10.52
CA LYS A 32 4.85 -9.37 11.88
C LYS A 32 5.51 -10.59 12.56
N THR A 33 5.30 -11.80 12.05
CA THR A 33 5.86 -13.03 12.61
C THR A 33 7.21 -13.34 11.96
N PRO A 34 8.30 -13.45 12.73
CA PRO A 34 9.60 -13.87 12.19
C PRO A 34 9.52 -15.23 11.50
N GLY A 35 10.21 -15.40 10.37
CA GLY A 35 10.23 -16.65 9.63
C GLY A 35 8.92 -16.95 8.88
N ILE A 36 8.08 -15.96 8.58
CA ILE A 36 6.87 -16.22 7.78
C ILE A 36 7.22 -16.50 6.30
N ILE A 37 8.27 -15.88 5.78
CA ILE A 37 8.65 -15.98 4.36
C ILE A 37 9.30 -17.33 4.02
N THR A 38 9.88 -18.03 5.00
CA THR A 38 10.38 -19.40 4.77
C THR A 38 9.27 -20.36 4.34
N SER A 39 8.01 -20.01 4.58
CA SER A 39 6.86 -20.81 4.14
C SER A 39 6.37 -20.48 2.72
N TYR A 40 6.98 -19.52 2.01
CA TYR A 40 6.50 -19.07 0.70
C TYR A 40 6.90 -20.00 -0.45
N ASP A 41 8.03 -20.72 -0.38
CA ASP A 41 8.35 -21.84 -1.28
C ASP A 41 9.68 -22.47 -0.81
N ASP A 42 9.70 -23.79 -0.65
CA ASP A 42 10.93 -24.58 -0.68
C ASP A 42 10.71 -25.69 -1.71
N GLU A 43 11.05 -25.42 -2.96
CA GLU A 43 10.95 -26.39 -4.06
C GLU A 43 11.81 -27.65 -3.80
N ASN A 44 12.79 -27.57 -2.87
CA ASN A 44 13.67 -28.67 -2.48
C ASN A 44 13.23 -29.37 -1.19
N ALA A 45 12.16 -28.94 -0.52
CA ALA A 45 11.64 -29.60 0.66
C ALA A 45 11.01 -30.95 0.30
N LYS A 46 11.38 -32.00 1.03
CA LYS A 46 10.80 -33.35 0.89
C LYS A 46 9.29 -33.41 1.15
N GLU A 47 8.72 -32.38 1.79
CA GLU A 47 7.29 -32.18 1.99
C GLU A 47 6.87 -30.85 1.37
N LYS A 48 5.80 -30.85 0.56
CA LYS A 48 5.28 -29.64 -0.10
C LYS A 48 4.71 -28.70 0.96
N VAL A 49 5.50 -27.73 1.43
CA VAL A 49 5.08 -26.77 2.47
C VAL A 49 3.99 -25.88 1.87
N THR A 50 2.80 -25.96 2.44
CA THR A 50 1.66 -25.13 2.04
C THR A 50 1.88 -23.71 2.55
N SER A 51 1.89 -22.72 1.64
CA SER A 51 2.12 -21.33 2.03
C SER A 51 1.05 -20.81 2.98
N LYS A 52 1.50 -20.09 4.01
CA LYS A 52 0.61 -19.39 4.95
C LYS A 52 0.09 -18.07 4.39
N SER A 53 0.55 -17.65 3.21
CA SER A 53 0.13 -16.44 2.53
C SER A 53 -0.05 -16.70 1.02
N PRO A 54 -1.07 -17.49 0.65
CA PRO A 54 -1.23 -17.95 -0.72
C PRO A 54 -1.58 -16.83 -1.72
N ILE A 55 -2.32 -15.77 -1.34
CA ILE A 55 -2.59 -14.62 -2.21
C ILE A 55 -1.30 -13.85 -2.49
N LEU A 56 -0.51 -13.56 -1.46
CA LEU A 56 0.75 -12.84 -1.60
C LEU A 56 1.78 -13.65 -2.38
N GLN A 57 1.88 -14.96 -2.12
CA GLN A 57 2.73 -15.86 -2.89
C GLN A 57 2.29 -15.85 -4.36
N LEU A 58 0.99 -15.99 -4.64
CA LEU A 58 0.44 -15.94 -6.00
C LEU A 58 0.79 -14.61 -6.69
N LEU A 59 0.53 -13.47 -6.07
CA LEU A 59 0.86 -12.16 -6.64
C LEU A 59 2.37 -11.99 -6.86
N PHE A 60 3.18 -12.50 -5.93
CA PHE A 60 4.64 -12.42 -6.02
C PHE A 60 5.19 -13.29 -7.15
N SER A 61 4.79 -14.57 -7.24
CA SER A 61 5.23 -15.48 -8.30
C SER A 61 4.72 -15.06 -9.67
N THR A 62 3.50 -14.53 -9.74
CA THR A 62 2.88 -14.13 -11.01
C THR A 62 3.36 -12.76 -11.49
N PHE A 63 3.60 -11.79 -10.61
CA PHE A 63 3.91 -10.43 -11.06
C PHE A 63 5.30 -9.93 -10.65
N VAL A 64 5.91 -10.41 -9.58
CA VAL A 64 7.20 -9.87 -9.10
C VAL A 64 8.37 -10.66 -9.65
N VAL A 65 8.31 -12.00 -9.60
CA VAL A 65 9.36 -12.86 -10.13
C VAL A 65 9.59 -12.63 -11.63
N PRO A 66 8.55 -12.55 -12.50
CA PRO A 66 8.77 -12.41 -13.94
C PRO A 66 9.19 -11.01 -14.42
N ILE A 67 9.34 -10.03 -13.51
CA ILE A 67 9.75 -8.66 -13.88
C ILE A 67 11.10 -8.70 -14.59
N PRO A 68 11.28 -7.98 -15.73
CA PRO A 68 12.56 -7.85 -16.40
C PRO A 68 13.69 -7.44 -15.43
N GLY A 69 14.74 -8.25 -15.37
CA GLY A 69 15.81 -8.13 -14.38
C GLY A 69 15.62 -9.07 -13.18
N LEU A 70 14.48 -9.06 -12.51
CA LEU A 70 14.24 -9.96 -11.36
C LEU A 70 14.03 -11.42 -11.78
N ARG A 71 13.54 -11.68 -12.99
CA ARG A 71 13.33 -13.04 -13.51
C ARG A 71 14.60 -13.88 -13.52
N ASP A 72 15.75 -13.24 -13.79
CA ASP A 72 17.02 -13.93 -14.00
C ASP A 72 17.90 -13.91 -12.73
N ILE A 73 17.33 -13.53 -11.59
CA ILE A 73 18.04 -13.40 -10.33
C ILE A 73 18.26 -14.76 -9.67
N SER A 74 19.42 -14.95 -9.04
CA SER A 74 19.67 -16.17 -8.28
C SER A 74 18.76 -16.26 -7.04
N GLN A 75 18.39 -17.48 -6.67
CA GLN A 75 17.66 -17.76 -5.43
C GLN A 75 18.40 -17.26 -4.17
N ASP A 76 19.71 -17.12 -4.27
CA ASP A 76 20.57 -16.52 -3.25
C ASP A 76 20.15 -15.07 -2.91
N PHE A 77 19.66 -14.28 -3.87
CA PHE A 77 19.17 -12.95 -3.56
C PHE A 77 17.97 -12.99 -2.61
N TRP A 78 16.98 -13.85 -2.91
CA TRP A 78 15.78 -13.96 -2.09
C TRP A 78 16.12 -14.49 -0.69
N SER A 79 16.88 -15.59 -0.63
CA SER A 79 17.23 -16.28 0.63
C SER A 79 18.30 -15.57 1.47
N LYS A 80 19.27 -14.89 0.85
CA LYS A 80 20.41 -14.25 1.56
C LYS A 80 20.31 -12.72 1.62
N ARG A 81 19.33 -12.09 0.97
CA ARG A 81 19.09 -10.62 1.05
C ARG A 81 17.69 -10.30 1.55
N VAL A 82 16.67 -10.67 0.80
CA VAL A 82 15.29 -10.23 1.06
C VAL A 82 14.75 -10.87 2.34
N GLN A 83 14.89 -12.18 2.48
CA GLN A 83 14.37 -12.91 3.63
C GLN A 83 15.02 -12.46 4.96
N PRO A 84 16.36 -12.38 5.10
CA PRO A 84 16.98 -11.90 6.34
C PRO A 84 16.54 -10.48 6.73
N LEU A 85 16.42 -9.58 5.75
CA LEU A 85 15.96 -8.21 5.98
C LEU A 85 14.53 -8.18 6.55
N ILE A 86 13.62 -8.98 5.98
CA ILE A 86 12.23 -9.05 6.46
C ILE A 86 12.16 -9.74 7.82
N ASP A 87 12.94 -10.80 8.04
CA ASP A 87 13.02 -11.48 9.32
C ASP A 87 13.54 -10.56 10.42
N ASP A 88 14.53 -9.72 10.14
CA ASP A 88 15.06 -8.75 11.11
C ASP A 88 14.06 -7.63 11.40
N LEU A 89 13.32 -7.16 10.39
CA LEU A 89 12.19 -6.23 10.59
C LEU A 89 11.04 -6.87 11.41
N ALA A 90 10.79 -8.16 11.26
CA ALA A 90 9.80 -8.87 12.07
C ALA A 90 10.28 -9.04 13.52
N LYS A 91 11.56 -9.40 13.72
CA LYS A 91 12.21 -9.54 15.05
C LYS A 91 12.31 -8.22 15.79
N ALA A 92 12.40 -7.09 15.09
CA ALA A 92 12.34 -5.75 15.68
C ALA A 92 11.06 -5.51 16.49
N ASN A 93 10.02 -6.33 16.31
CA ASN A 93 8.77 -6.28 17.07
C ASN A 93 8.17 -4.87 17.13
N LEU A 94 8.07 -4.19 15.99
CA LEU A 94 7.52 -2.83 15.93
C LEU A 94 6.09 -2.81 16.52
N SER A 95 5.82 -1.78 17.31
CA SER A 95 4.61 -1.71 18.14
C SER A 95 3.29 -1.74 17.37
N GLU A 96 2.23 -2.13 18.07
CA GLU A 96 0.86 -2.22 17.54
C GLU A 96 0.02 -0.97 17.86
N SER A 97 -1.00 -0.71 17.03
CA SER A 97 -1.91 0.42 17.25
C SER A 97 -2.71 0.29 18.55
N TYR A 98 -2.97 -0.96 18.99
CA TYR A 98 -3.65 -1.24 20.26
C TYR A 98 -2.92 -0.59 21.44
N ASP A 99 -1.62 -0.83 21.55
CA ASP A 99 -0.77 -0.38 22.66
C ASP A 99 -0.54 1.13 22.61
N LYS A 100 -0.41 1.68 21.40
CA LYS A 100 -0.21 3.12 21.16
C LYS A 100 -1.46 3.96 21.41
N GLY A 101 -2.63 3.34 21.59
CA GLY A 101 -3.89 4.06 21.79
C GLY A 101 -4.36 4.90 20.58
N SER A 102 -3.74 4.73 19.42
CA SER A 102 -3.98 5.50 18.19
C SER A 102 -3.53 4.74 16.94
N MET A 103 -3.96 5.20 15.76
CA MET A 103 -3.59 4.58 14.48
C MET A 103 -2.12 4.84 14.14
N GLY A 104 -1.32 3.79 13.94
CA GLY A 104 0.08 3.93 13.52
C GLY A 104 0.25 4.15 12.00
N ILE A 105 1.40 4.70 11.59
CA ILE A 105 1.79 4.83 10.16
C ILE A 105 1.84 3.44 9.50
N ARG A 106 2.47 2.46 10.15
CA ARG A 106 2.57 1.07 9.66
C ARG A 106 1.19 0.47 9.39
N LYS A 107 0.25 0.60 10.33
CA LYS A 107 -1.13 0.12 10.17
C LYS A 107 -1.85 0.86 9.05
N THR A 108 -1.66 2.18 8.96
CA THR A 108 -2.25 3.01 7.91
C THR A 108 -1.79 2.57 6.52
N LEU A 109 -0.49 2.34 6.33
CA LEU A 109 0.08 1.90 5.05
C LEU A 109 -0.23 0.43 4.74
N ALA A 110 -0.15 -0.47 5.72
CA ALA A 110 -0.45 -1.89 5.52
C ALA A 110 -1.90 -2.12 5.08
N THR A 111 -2.84 -1.40 5.68
CA THR A 111 -4.26 -1.45 5.28
C THR A 111 -4.50 -0.80 3.91
N ALA A 112 -3.74 0.25 3.55
CA ALA A 112 -3.79 0.86 2.23
C ALA A 112 -3.34 -0.11 1.13
N ILE A 113 -2.16 -0.73 1.34
CA ILE A 113 -1.59 -1.72 0.43
C ILE A 113 -2.56 -2.90 0.28
N SER A 114 -3.09 -3.40 1.39
CA SER A 114 -4.06 -4.50 1.37
C SER A 114 -5.29 -4.20 0.53
N ALA A 115 -5.89 -3.02 0.72
CA ALA A 115 -7.06 -2.59 -0.03
C ALA A 115 -6.78 -2.38 -1.54
N LEU A 116 -5.51 -2.25 -1.94
CA LEU A 116 -5.11 -2.13 -3.35
C LEU A 116 -4.78 -3.50 -3.97
N ILE A 117 -3.99 -4.33 -3.30
CA ILE A 117 -3.51 -5.60 -3.88
C ILE A 117 -4.60 -6.69 -3.96
N GLU A 118 -5.70 -6.55 -3.21
CA GLU A 118 -6.86 -7.44 -3.35
C GLU A 118 -7.53 -7.36 -4.74
N TYR A 119 -7.34 -6.25 -5.49
CA TYR A 119 -7.87 -6.10 -6.84
C TYR A 119 -7.17 -6.99 -7.87
N PRO A 120 -5.82 -6.94 -8.02
CA PRO A 120 -5.13 -7.89 -8.88
C PRO A 120 -5.30 -9.33 -8.40
N ALA A 121 -5.40 -9.60 -7.09
CA ALA A 121 -5.71 -10.94 -6.58
C ALA A 121 -7.05 -11.46 -7.11
N ARG A 122 -8.13 -10.68 -6.98
CA ARG A 122 -9.44 -11.00 -7.58
C ARG A 122 -9.36 -11.10 -9.10
N GLY A 123 -8.53 -10.27 -9.73
CA GLY A 123 -8.28 -10.31 -11.17
C GLY A 123 -7.71 -11.64 -11.62
N ILE A 124 -6.71 -12.20 -10.92
CA ILE A 124 -6.16 -13.52 -11.24
C ILE A 124 -7.20 -14.62 -11.01
N LEU A 125 -7.86 -14.60 -9.84
CA LEU A 125 -8.78 -15.67 -9.45
C LEU A 125 -10.04 -15.69 -10.32
N GLY A 126 -10.63 -14.53 -10.60
CA GLY A 126 -11.89 -14.42 -11.32
C GLY A 126 -11.74 -14.13 -12.81
N GLY A 127 -10.68 -13.44 -13.23
CA GLY A 127 -10.47 -13.00 -14.61
C GLY A 127 -11.43 -11.88 -15.06
N MET A 128 -10.98 -11.13 -16.07
CA MET A 128 -11.71 -10.02 -16.69
C MET A 128 -12.86 -10.53 -17.58
N PRO A 129 -14.11 -10.07 -17.40
CA PRO A 129 -15.21 -10.42 -18.29
C PRO A 129 -15.07 -9.79 -19.69
N GLY A 130 -15.87 -10.27 -20.64
CA GLY A 130 -16.04 -9.60 -21.94
C GLY A 130 -15.07 -10.02 -23.04
N ARG A 131 -14.52 -11.24 -22.99
CA ARG A 131 -13.67 -11.80 -24.06
C ARG A 131 -14.33 -11.68 -25.45
N GLU A 132 -15.63 -11.97 -25.54
CA GLU A 132 -16.40 -12.00 -26.79
C GLU A 132 -16.90 -10.63 -27.26
N ILE A 133 -16.80 -9.59 -26.42
CA ILE A 133 -17.27 -8.25 -26.76
C ILE A 133 -16.35 -7.68 -27.84
N LYS A 134 -16.90 -7.28 -28.99
CA LYS A 134 -16.11 -6.61 -30.03
C LYS A 134 -16.04 -5.11 -29.75
N PRO A 135 -14.87 -4.45 -29.92
CA PRO A 135 -14.78 -3.00 -29.82
C PRO A 135 -15.71 -2.34 -30.84
N ASP A 136 -16.43 -1.29 -30.44
CA ASP A 136 -17.10 -0.39 -31.39
C ASP A 136 -16.10 0.69 -31.82
N PRO A 137 -15.57 0.65 -33.06
CA PRO A 137 -14.58 1.62 -33.53
C PRO A 137 -15.14 3.04 -33.66
N ASN A 138 -16.47 3.20 -33.68
CA ASN A 138 -17.13 4.51 -33.78
C ASN A 138 -17.50 5.10 -32.41
N ARG A 139 -17.23 4.39 -31.31
CA ARG A 139 -17.52 4.89 -29.97
C ARG A 139 -16.58 6.02 -29.62
N VAL A 140 -17.14 7.22 -29.45
CA VAL A 140 -16.45 8.39 -28.93
C VAL A 140 -16.57 8.43 -27.41
N TYR A 141 -15.52 8.89 -26.73
CA TYR A 141 -15.48 9.04 -25.27
C TYR A 141 -15.23 10.51 -24.90
N ASP A 142 -16.17 11.13 -24.21
CA ASP A 142 -16.00 12.50 -23.70
C ASP A 142 -15.36 12.47 -22.30
N VAL A 143 -14.21 13.14 -22.15
CA VAL A 143 -13.49 13.25 -20.87
C VAL A 143 -14.28 14.00 -19.80
N ASN A 144 -15.26 14.81 -20.20
CA ASN A 144 -16.16 15.55 -19.32
C ASN A 144 -17.41 14.75 -18.94
N HIS A 145 -17.58 13.54 -19.48
CA HIS A 145 -18.70 12.66 -19.18
C HIS A 145 -18.25 11.47 -18.31
N GLN A 146 -18.78 11.42 -17.09
CA GLN A 146 -18.36 10.43 -16.09
C GLN A 146 -18.56 8.97 -16.55
N GLN A 147 -19.67 8.67 -17.22
CA GLN A 147 -19.95 7.31 -17.66
C GLN A 147 -19.00 6.91 -18.80
N ASP A 148 -18.60 7.86 -19.66
CA ASP A 148 -17.63 7.62 -20.72
C ASP A 148 -16.25 7.30 -20.14
N LEU A 149 -15.81 7.97 -19.08
CA LEU A 149 -14.55 7.61 -18.40
C LEU A 149 -14.57 6.17 -17.84
N VAL A 150 -15.71 5.75 -17.28
CA VAL A 150 -15.87 4.39 -16.72
C VAL A 150 -15.90 3.33 -17.82
N ASP A 151 -16.60 3.61 -18.92
CA ASP A 151 -16.71 2.69 -20.04
C ASP A 151 -15.40 2.65 -20.85
N ALA A 152 -14.72 3.78 -21.03
CA ALA A 152 -13.39 3.86 -21.61
C ALA A 152 -12.39 3.04 -20.81
N TRP A 153 -12.37 3.17 -19.48
CA TRP A 153 -11.48 2.37 -18.64
C TRP A 153 -11.76 0.86 -18.76
N ARG A 154 -13.03 0.46 -18.82
CA ARG A 154 -13.41 -0.95 -19.00
C ARG A 154 -12.94 -1.48 -20.36
N GLU A 155 -13.19 -0.72 -21.43
CA GLU A 155 -12.78 -1.10 -22.78
C GLU A 155 -11.25 -1.11 -22.94
N PHE A 156 -10.57 -0.12 -22.39
CA PHE A 156 -9.11 -0.04 -22.34
C PHE A 156 -8.53 -1.30 -21.70
N MET A 157 -8.98 -1.64 -20.49
CA MET A 157 -8.50 -2.84 -19.79
C MET A 157 -8.83 -4.12 -20.56
N ARG A 158 -10.02 -4.21 -21.17
CA ARG A 158 -10.42 -5.37 -21.98
C ARG A 158 -9.51 -5.54 -23.19
N ARG A 159 -9.17 -4.47 -23.90
CA ARG A 159 -8.23 -4.51 -25.04
C ARG A 159 -6.78 -4.75 -24.61
N VAL A 160 -6.38 -4.33 -23.40
CA VAL A 160 -5.09 -4.72 -22.82
C VAL A 160 -5.03 -6.23 -22.55
N VAL A 161 -6.11 -6.82 -22.01
CA VAL A 161 -6.14 -8.24 -21.63
C VAL A 161 -6.35 -9.17 -22.83
N TYR A 162 -7.26 -8.82 -23.73
CA TYR A 162 -7.72 -9.68 -24.83
C TYR A 162 -7.29 -9.22 -26.23
N GLY A 163 -6.80 -8.00 -26.39
CA GLY A 163 -6.44 -7.42 -27.68
C GLY A 163 -4.96 -7.06 -27.80
N ASP A 164 -4.69 -6.10 -28.68
CA ASP A 164 -3.37 -5.60 -29.12
C ASP A 164 -3.06 -4.18 -28.61
N LEU A 165 -3.88 -3.64 -27.70
CA LEU A 165 -3.76 -2.24 -27.27
C LEU A 165 -2.38 -1.92 -26.65
N LEU A 166 -1.70 -2.89 -26.04
CA LEU A 166 -0.35 -2.67 -25.52
C LEU A 166 0.65 -2.36 -26.66
N ASP A 167 0.55 -3.05 -27.80
CA ASP A 167 1.38 -2.77 -28.97
C ASP A 167 1.08 -1.38 -29.53
N GLU A 168 -0.21 -1.07 -29.72
CA GLU A 168 -0.65 0.25 -30.19
C GLU A 168 -0.15 1.38 -29.29
N LEU A 169 -0.22 1.19 -27.97
CA LEU A 169 0.23 2.19 -26.98
C LEU A 169 1.73 2.44 -27.11
N PHE A 170 2.55 1.39 -27.21
CA PHE A 170 4.00 1.54 -27.35
C PHE A 170 4.37 2.19 -28.70
N GLU A 171 3.71 1.80 -29.79
CA GLU A 171 3.93 2.38 -31.11
C GLU A 171 3.55 3.88 -31.14
N LYS A 172 2.36 4.23 -30.63
CA LYS A 172 1.90 5.63 -30.60
C LYS A 172 2.75 6.49 -29.68
N THR A 173 3.14 5.96 -28.53
CA THR A 173 4.03 6.67 -27.59
C THR A 173 5.41 6.92 -28.19
N ALA A 174 5.93 6.02 -29.04
CA ALA A 174 7.18 6.25 -29.77
C ALA A 174 7.07 7.41 -30.80
N GLN A 175 5.86 7.71 -31.28
CA GLN A 175 5.60 8.77 -32.27
C GLN A 175 5.49 10.17 -31.62
N SER A 176 4.84 10.28 -30.46
CA SER A 176 4.58 11.56 -29.79
C SER A 176 4.68 11.45 -28.27
N ASP A 177 5.10 12.53 -27.62
CA ASP A 177 5.03 12.70 -26.17
C ASP A 177 3.75 13.44 -25.73
N ASP A 178 2.86 13.77 -26.67
CA ASP A 178 1.59 14.45 -26.41
C ASP A 178 0.45 13.44 -26.23
N LEU A 179 -0.18 13.47 -25.06
CA LEU A 179 -1.35 12.65 -24.74
C LEU A 179 -2.48 12.87 -25.75
N GLN A 180 -2.65 14.09 -26.27
CA GLN A 180 -3.70 14.43 -27.22
C GLN A 180 -3.49 13.80 -28.61
N ALA A 181 -2.32 13.18 -28.87
CA ALA A 181 -2.07 12.44 -30.10
C ALA A 181 -2.61 10.99 -30.06
N HIS A 182 -3.05 10.51 -28.88
CA HIS A 182 -3.70 9.21 -28.77
C HIS A 182 -5.19 9.29 -29.10
N GLY A 183 -5.83 8.15 -29.36
CA GLY A 183 -7.28 8.11 -29.56
C GLY A 183 -8.08 8.36 -28.27
N ASP A 184 -9.33 8.80 -28.42
CA ASP A 184 -10.22 9.20 -27.32
C ASP A 184 -10.35 8.16 -26.21
N LEU A 185 -10.32 6.86 -26.55
CA LEU A 185 -10.30 5.76 -25.59
C LEU A 185 -9.15 5.88 -24.59
N VAL A 186 -7.93 6.13 -25.07
CA VAL A 186 -6.72 6.22 -24.25
C VAL A 186 -6.74 7.50 -23.43
N ILE A 187 -7.17 8.62 -24.02
CA ILE A 187 -7.29 9.91 -23.33
C ILE A 187 -8.29 9.80 -22.16
N ALA A 188 -9.46 9.23 -22.41
CA ALA A 188 -10.49 9.01 -21.38
C ALA A 188 -10.04 8.00 -20.30
N ALA A 189 -9.40 6.90 -20.68
CA ALA A 189 -8.81 5.95 -19.73
C ALA A 189 -7.72 6.60 -18.87
N HIS A 190 -6.87 7.45 -19.46
CA HIS A 190 -5.86 8.22 -18.75
C HIS A 190 -6.49 9.19 -17.73
N GLN A 191 -7.54 9.92 -18.12
CA GLN A 191 -8.26 10.79 -17.17
C GLN A 191 -8.88 9.99 -16.02
N HIS A 192 -9.40 8.80 -16.29
CA HIS A 192 -9.88 7.88 -15.25
C HIS A 192 -8.77 7.51 -14.25
N ILE A 193 -7.57 7.19 -14.75
CA ILE A 193 -6.39 6.88 -13.92
C ILE A 193 -6.02 8.11 -13.07
N VAL A 194 -5.89 9.29 -13.68
CA VAL A 194 -5.51 10.54 -13.00
C VAL A 194 -6.44 10.83 -11.83
N VAL A 195 -7.76 10.76 -12.02
CA VAL A 195 -8.72 11.04 -10.96
C VAL A 195 -8.63 10.03 -9.80
N ASN A 196 -8.45 8.74 -10.10
CA ASN A 196 -8.31 7.72 -9.05
C ASN A 196 -6.98 7.84 -8.29
N LEU A 197 -5.86 8.10 -8.97
CA LEU A 197 -4.57 8.29 -8.32
C LEU A 197 -4.56 9.58 -7.49
N ALA A 198 -5.16 10.66 -7.98
CA ALA A 198 -5.32 11.92 -7.22
C ALA A 198 -6.16 11.71 -5.96
N SER A 199 -7.23 10.92 -6.07
CA SER A 199 -8.08 10.52 -4.94
C SER A 199 -7.32 9.71 -3.90
N LEU A 200 -6.48 8.78 -4.34
CA LEU A 200 -5.60 8.01 -3.46
C LEU A 200 -4.58 8.92 -2.77
N ALA A 201 -3.88 9.78 -3.51
CA ALA A 201 -2.88 10.69 -2.96
C ALA A 201 -3.48 11.67 -1.95
N HIS A 202 -4.62 12.27 -2.27
CA HIS A 202 -5.40 13.12 -1.35
C HIS A 202 -5.75 12.36 -0.08
N TYR A 203 -6.27 11.13 -0.23
CA TYR A 203 -6.66 10.37 0.93
C TYR A 203 -5.47 9.98 1.81
N VAL A 204 -4.36 9.51 1.22
CA VAL A 204 -3.12 9.16 1.93
C VAL A 204 -2.57 10.37 2.71
N LEU A 205 -2.41 11.52 2.05
CA LEU A 205 -1.65 12.65 2.61
C LEU A 205 -2.50 13.64 3.42
N VAL A 206 -3.79 13.74 3.12
CA VAL A 206 -4.67 14.77 3.70
C VAL A 206 -5.72 14.15 4.62
N THR A 207 -6.37 13.07 4.18
CA THR A 207 -7.54 12.53 4.87
C THR A 207 -7.20 11.48 5.93
N SER A 208 -6.18 10.65 5.65
CA SER A 208 -5.83 9.53 6.52
C SER A 208 -5.32 10.02 7.88
N PRO A 209 -5.49 9.23 8.97
CA PRO A 209 -5.16 9.67 10.32
C PRO A 209 -3.70 10.11 10.52
N LYS A 210 -2.77 9.60 9.70
CA LYS A 210 -1.33 9.91 9.76
C LYS A 210 -0.80 10.63 8.51
N GLY A 211 -1.69 11.18 7.67
CA GLY A 211 -1.32 11.81 6.41
C GLY A 211 -0.32 12.97 6.57
N GLN A 212 -0.55 13.89 7.51
CA GLN A 212 0.35 15.03 7.73
C GLN A 212 1.69 14.63 8.39
N THR A 213 1.71 13.55 9.18
CA THR A 213 2.96 12.97 9.69
C THR A 213 3.75 12.35 8.55
N LEU A 214 3.10 11.57 7.69
CA LEU A 214 3.72 10.99 6.49
C LEU A 214 4.23 12.08 5.54
N LEU A 215 3.46 13.16 5.34
CA LEU A 215 3.88 14.32 4.55
C LEU A 215 5.15 14.96 5.12
N SER A 216 5.22 15.11 6.45
CA SER A 216 6.40 15.66 7.12
C SER A 216 7.62 14.75 6.94
N LEU A 217 7.42 13.43 6.97
CA LEU A 217 8.47 12.45 6.70
C LEU A 217 8.99 12.57 5.26
N VAL A 218 8.09 12.64 4.27
CA VAL A 218 8.44 12.86 2.86
C VAL A 218 9.19 14.17 2.68
N GLU A 219 8.73 15.26 3.31
CA GLU A 219 9.40 16.57 3.23
C GLU A 219 10.82 16.54 3.81
N ARG A 220 11.00 15.94 5.00
CA ARG A 220 12.31 15.83 5.66
C ARG A 220 13.28 14.99 4.82
N THR A 221 12.82 13.87 4.28
CA THR A 221 13.62 13.00 3.39
C THR A 221 13.98 13.72 2.10
N ASN A 222 13.01 14.37 1.43
CA ASN A 222 13.21 15.07 0.16
C ASN A 222 14.28 16.17 0.27
N LYS A 223 14.29 16.93 1.37
CA LYS A 223 15.29 17.98 1.63
C LYS A 223 16.72 17.45 1.75
N LEU A 224 16.87 16.18 2.13
CA LEU A 224 18.17 15.53 2.28
C LEU A 224 18.63 14.84 0.99
N ILE A 225 17.86 14.83 -0.10
CA ILE A 225 18.34 14.23 -1.35
C ILE A 225 19.27 15.23 -2.07
N PRO A 226 20.50 14.86 -2.43
CA PRO A 226 21.43 15.76 -3.11
C PRO A 226 21.14 15.81 -4.62
N TYR A 227 19.97 16.32 -5.00
CA TYR A 227 19.45 16.33 -6.38
C TYR A 227 20.47 16.86 -7.40
N ARG A 228 21.20 17.92 -7.07
CA ARG A 228 22.22 18.50 -7.95
C ARG A 228 23.34 17.49 -8.26
N ILE A 229 23.83 16.76 -7.26
CA ILE A 229 24.90 15.78 -7.43
C ILE A 229 24.38 14.57 -8.20
N VAL A 230 23.18 14.07 -7.84
CA VAL A 230 22.51 12.98 -8.58
C VAL A 230 22.39 13.34 -10.06
N ARG A 231 21.86 14.53 -10.37
CA ARG A 231 21.69 15.01 -11.74
C ARG A 231 23.00 15.19 -12.48
N GLN A 232 24.07 15.63 -11.80
CA GLN A 232 25.39 15.77 -12.41
C GLN A 232 25.97 14.39 -12.78
N THR A 233 25.84 13.41 -11.91
CA THR A 233 26.31 12.04 -12.17
C THR A 233 25.51 11.39 -13.30
N LEU A 234 24.20 11.61 -13.36
CA LEU A 234 23.33 11.11 -14.45
C LEU A 234 23.62 11.75 -15.82
N ARG A 235 24.35 12.86 -15.89
CA ARG A 235 24.77 13.50 -17.16
C ARG A 235 26.04 12.91 -17.74
N VAL A 236 26.70 11.99 -17.04
CA VAL A 236 27.94 11.36 -17.51
C VAL A 236 27.62 10.50 -18.74
N GLY A 237 28.14 10.88 -19.91
CA GLY A 237 27.76 10.26 -21.18
C GLY A 237 28.11 8.77 -21.32
N ASN A 238 29.10 8.25 -20.58
CA ASN A 238 29.37 6.82 -20.56
C ASN A 238 28.50 6.13 -19.50
N ALA A 239 27.63 5.21 -19.93
CA ALA A 239 26.69 4.52 -19.06
C ALA A 239 27.38 3.70 -17.93
N ALA A 240 28.52 3.06 -18.20
CA ALA A 240 29.26 2.31 -17.17
C ALA A 240 29.76 3.25 -16.06
N THR A 241 30.34 4.38 -16.47
CA THR A 241 30.84 5.41 -15.54
C THR A 241 29.69 6.05 -14.77
N MET A 242 28.55 6.31 -15.43
CA MET A 242 27.34 6.83 -14.80
C MET A 242 26.82 5.87 -13.73
N ILE A 243 26.61 4.59 -14.06
CA ILE A 243 26.08 3.57 -13.13
C ILE A 243 27.04 3.36 -11.96
N SER A 244 28.35 3.26 -12.23
CA SER A 244 29.37 3.15 -11.18
C SER A 244 29.38 4.39 -10.28
N GLY A 245 29.28 5.58 -10.88
CA GLY A 245 29.19 6.85 -10.16
C GLY A 245 27.95 6.93 -9.27
N MET A 246 26.78 6.52 -9.78
CA MET A 246 25.53 6.50 -9.01
C MET A 246 25.55 5.46 -7.90
N THR A 247 26.04 4.25 -8.18
CA THR A 247 26.22 3.19 -7.18
C THR A 247 27.15 3.66 -6.07
N ARG A 248 28.25 4.33 -6.41
CA ARG A 248 29.18 4.91 -5.43
C ARG A 248 28.53 6.06 -4.66
N LEU A 249 27.78 6.94 -5.31
CA LEU A 249 27.09 8.04 -4.64
C LEU A 249 26.13 7.53 -3.55
N VAL A 250 25.39 6.46 -3.83
CA VAL A 250 24.40 5.91 -2.92
C VAL A 250 25.00 4.99 -1.85
N LEU A 251 25.93 4.10 -2.25
CA LEU A 251 26.40 2.99 -1.40
C LEU A 251 27.80 3.17 -0.82
N ALA A 252 28.57 4.18 -1.25
CA ALA A 252 29.86 4.44 -0.62
C ALA A 252 29.66 4.93 0.81
N LYS A 253 30.53 4.46 1.70
CA LYS A 253 30.56 4.91 3.08
C LYS A 253 30.89 6.40 3.12
N MET A 254 30.05 7.16 3.80
CA MET A 254 30.23 8.60 3.97
C MET A 254 31.30 8.85 5.03
N SER A 255 32.25 9.73 4.72
CA SER A 255 33.22 10.19 5.72
C SER A 255 32.57 11.22 6.65
N ILE A 256 33.08 11.36 7.87
CA ILE A 256 32.67 12.41 8.80
C ILE A 256 32.81 13.79 8.14
N GLY A 257 33.91 14.05 7.41
CA GLY A 257 34.10 15.33 6.71
C GLY A 257 33.04 15.61 5.64
N THR A 258 32.59 14.58 4.91
CA THR A 258 31.49 14.70 3.94
C THR A 258 30.17 15.03 4.65
N LEU A 259 29.91 14.37 5.78
CA LEU A 259 28.70 14.58 6.58
C LEU A 259 28.66 15.96 7.24
N THR A 260 29.80 16.46 7.73
CA THR A 260 29.92 17.81 8.30
C THR A 260 29.59 18.87 7.25
N ASN A 261 30.15 18.75 6.05
CA ASN A 261 29.93 19.73 4.98
C ASN A 261 28.51 19.68 4.40
N TRP A 262 27.90 18.49 4.38
CA TRP A 262 26.61 18.28 3.74
C TRP A 262 25.41 18.50 4.67
N ILE A 263 25.48 18.02 5.92
CA ILE A 263 24.37 18.03 6.89
C ILE A 263 24.75 18.81 8.18
N GLY A 264 26.00 19.25 8.34
CA GLY A 264 26.44 20.00 9.52
C GLY A 264 26.73 19.13 10.74
N TRP A 265 26.85 17.81 10.58
CA TRP A 265 27.19 16.89 11.68
C TRP A 265 28.67 16.93 12.02
N SER A 266 29.02 17.51 13.17
CA SER A 266 30.40 17.57 13.68
C SER A 266 30.71 16.51 14.76
N SER A 267 29.71 15.76 15.25
CA SER A 267 29.90 14.68 16.24
C SER A 267 28.78 13.63 16.18
N GLY A 268 29.13 12.35 16.40
CA GLY A 268 28.17 11.24 16.49
C GLY A 268 27.73 10.59 15.17
N ALA A 269 28.39 10.88 14.06
CA ALA A 269 28.24 10.09 12.84
C ALA A 269 28.92 8.73 13.06
N ASP A 270 28.13 7.65 13.11
CA ASP A 270 28.69 6.29 13.10
C ASP A 270 29.51 6.10 11.82
N GLU A 271 30.79 5.80 11.99
CA GLU A 271 31.71 5.58 10.87
C GLU A 271 31.21 4.42 10.02
N GLY A 272 30.78 4.72 8.79
CA GLY A 272 30.54 3.70 7.77
C GLY A 272 29.12 3.54 7.24
N MET A 273 28.18 4.44 7.53
CA MET A 273 26.90 4.49 6.82
C MET A 273 27.06 5.02 5.39
N ASN A 274 26.26 4.50 4.46
CA ASN A 274 26.14 5.06 3.11
C ASN A 274 25.15 6.24 3.06
N LEU A 275 24.94 6.82 1.88
CA LEU A 275 24.04 7.96 1.68
C LEU A 275 22.60 7.67 2.11
N LEU A 276 22.04 6.53 1.69
CA LEU A 276 20.67 6.13 2.01
C LEU A 276 20.49 5.92 3.52
N GLN A 277 21.42 5.19 4.14
CA GLN A 277 21.42 4.94 5.57
C GLN A 277 21.57 6.23 6.37
N THR A 278 22.41 7.17 5.89
CA THR A 278 22.56 8.49 6.50
C THR A 278 21.22 9.23 6.51
N ILE A 279 20.51 9.30 5.37
CA ILE A 279 19.21 9.97 5.28
C ILE A 279 18.20 9.34 6.26
N ILE A 280 18.10 8.00 6.27
CA ILE A 280 17.20 7.28 7.18
C ILE A 280 17.56 7.60 8.64
N TYR A 281 18.82 7.46 9.01
CA TYR A 281 19.31 7.72 10.37
C TYR A 281 19.06 9.16 10.81
N THR A 282 19.35 10.14 9.95
CA THR A 282 19.13 11.57 10.23
C THR A 282 17.66 11.85 10.54
N VAL A 283 16.76 11.42 9.65
CA VAL A 283 15.33 11.70 9.79
C VAL A 283 14.76 11.03 11.03
N LEU A 284 15.09 9.76 11.28
CA LEU A 284 14.61 9.04 12.47
C LEU A 284 15.18 9.61 13.77
N SER A 285 16.44 10.05 13.77
CA SER A 285 17.07 10.70 14.92
C SER A 285 16.46 12.06 15.26
N TRP A 286 16.04 12.84 14.25
CA TRP A 286 15.29 14.08 14.50
C TRP A 286 13.95 13.78 15.17
N GLU A 287 13.23 12.75 14.72
CA GLU A 287 11.97 12.35 15.34
C GLU A 287 12.15 11.82 16.77
N ILE A 288 13.20 11.05 17.03
CA ILE A 288 13.54 10.59 18.39
C ILE A 288 13.74 11.79 19.32
N LYS A 289 14.56 12.77 18.92
CA LYS A 289 14.80 13.98 19.74
C LYS A 289 13.52 14.78 20.02
N GLU A 290 12.63 14.89 19.03
CA GLU A 290 11.32 15.56 19.18
C GLU A 290 10.44 14.83 20.21
N LEU A 291 10.43 13.49 20.16
CA LEU A 291 9.71 12.63 21.10
C LEU A 291 10.31 12.64 22.52
N GLU A 292 11.65 12.59 22.65
CA GLU A 292 12.36 12.71 23.93
C GLU A 292 12.09 14.05 24.62
N SER A 293 11.98 15.13 23.84
CA SER A 293 11.56 16.44 24.35
C SER A 293 10.15 16.40 24.95
N ARG A 294 9.21 15.66 24.32
CA ARG A 294 7.87 15.45 24.89
C ARG A 294 7.88 14.61 26.15
N VAL A 295 8.66 13.52 26.18
CA VAL A 295 8.83 12.73 27.40
C VAL A 295 9.30 13.63 28.54
N SER A 296 10.33 14.45 28.30
CA SER A 296 10.87 15.38 29.30
C SER A 296 9.85 16.41 29.80
N LYS A 297 8.88 16.81 28.97
CA LYS A 297 7.78 17.70 29.37
C LYS A 297 6.73 16.97 30.20
N LEU A 298 6.37 15.75 29.80
CA LEU A 298 5.41 14.90 30.53
C LEU A 298 5.93 14.55 31.93
N GLU A 299 7.21 14.20 32.06
CA GLU A 299 7.83 13.86 33.36
C GLU A 299 7.91 15.05 34.33
N LYS A 300 7.84 16.28 33.81
CA LYS A 300 7.82 17.52 34.62
C LYS A 300 6.40 17.99 34.95
N SER A 301 5.37 17.32 34.43
CA SER A 301 3.98 17.67 34.70
C SER A 301 3.62 17.39 36.16
N LYS A 302 2.69 18.19 36.71
CA LYS A 302 2.26 18.07 38.11
C LYS A 302 1.61 16.72 38.41
N ASP A 303 0.88 16.18 37.44
CA ASP A 303 0.14 14.93 37.55
C ASP A 303 0.95 13.73 37.03
N CYS A 304 2.28 13.91 36.87
CA CYS A 304 3.17 12.85 36.43
C CYS A 304 3.04 11.62 37.34
N PRO A 305 2.78 10.43 36.78
CA PRO A 305 2.76 9.17 37.50
C PRO A 305 4.09 8.90 38.23
N SER A 306 4.03 8.08 39.29
CA SER A 306 5.22 7.73 40.07
C SER A 306 6.29 7.03 39.21
N LYS A 307 7.56 7.10 39.64
CA LYS A 307 8.69 6.43 38.97
C LYS A 307 8.48 4.92 38.80
N GLN A 308 7.74 4.28 39.70
CA GLN A 308 7.43 2.85 39.58
C GLN A 308 6.47 2.56 38.41
N HIS A 309 5.50 3.44 38.15
CA HIS A 309 4.63 3.32 36.98
C HIS A 309 5.42 3.51 35.68
N LEU A 310 6.25 4.56 35.62
CA LEU A 310 7.07 4.84 34.43
C LEU A 310 8.05 3.69 34.15
N ALA A 311 8.65 3.11 35.20
CA ALA A 311 9.51 1.94 35.08
C ALA A 311 8.76 0.70 34.56
N ALA A 312 7.51 0.47 35.00
CA ALA A 312 6.68 -0.62 34.49
C ALA A 312 6.40 -0.47 32.99
N ILE A 313 6.07 0.74 32.54
CA ILE A 313 5.88 1.03 31.12
C ILE A 313 7.17 0.78 30.32
N LEU A 314 8.33 1.26 30.80
CA LEU A 314 9.62 1.04 30.14
C LEU A 314 10.04 -0.44 30.12
N ALA A 315 9.62 -1.24 31.11
CA ALA A 315 9.84 -2.67 31.09
C ALA A 315 8.99 -3.35 30.01
N TYR A 316 7.72 -2.95 29.85
CA TYR A 316 6.83 -3.47 28.81
C TYR A 316 7.38 -3.27 27.39
N THR A 317 7.99 -2.13 27.10
CA THR A 317 8.53 -1.85 25.75
C THR A 317 9.67 -2.79 25.35
N LYS A 318 10.29 -3.48 26.31
CA LYS A 318 11.41 -4.41 26.10
C LYS A 318 10.97 -5.88 26.00
N LEU A 319 9.69 -6.16 26.24
CA LEU A 319 9.15 -7.52 26.19
C LEU A 319 9.12 -8.08 24.77
N THR A 320 9.06 -9.42 24.68
CA THR A 320 8.85 -10.10 23.41
C THR A 320 7.44 -9.85 22.89
N ARG A 321 7.22 -10.09 21.58
CA ARG A 321 5.89 -9.98 20.98
C ARG A 321 4.87 -10.86 21.70
N THR A 322 5.24 -12.10 22.00
CA THR A 322 4.37 -13.08 22.67
C THR A 322 3.97 -12.60 24.06
N ASP A 323 4.92 -12.09 24.84
CA ASP A 323 4.63 -11.55 26.16
C ASP A 323 3.68 -10.35 26.05
N GLN A 324 3.97 -9.39 25.17
CA GLN A 324 3.10 -8.24 24.93
C GLN A 324 1.68 -8.65 24.52
N GLU A 325 1.53 -9.68 23.69
CA GLU A 325 0.23 -10.21 23.33
C GLU A 325 -0.54 -10.75 24.55
N GLY A 326 0.15 -11.39 25.50
CA GLY A 326 -0.43 -11.79 26.79
C GLY A 326 -1.07 -10.61 27.54
N TYR A 327 -0.39 -9.45 27.58
CA TYR A 327 -0.95 -8.24 28.20
C TYR A 327 -2.17 -7.71 27.43
N ARG A 328 -2.17 -7.78 26.09
CA ARG A 328 -3.32 -7.38 25.27
C ARG A 328 -4.52 -8.28 25.53
N VAL A 329 -4.33 -9.59 25.57
CA VAL A 329 -5.38 -10.57 25.90
C VAL A 329 -6.00 -10.27 27.26
N ILE A 330 -5.17 -10.03 28.28
CA ILE A 330 -5.64 -9.68 29.63
C ILE A 330 -6.38 -8.34 29.63
N SER A 331 -5.85 -7.32 28.97
CA SER A 331 -6.51 -6.01 28.81
C SER A 331 -7.90 -6.14 28.19
N LYS A 332 -8.03 -6.91 27.11
CA LYS A 332 -9.31 -7.15 26.43
C LYS A 332 -10.29 -7.95 27.30
N ALA A 333 -9.83 -9.04 27.90
CA ALA A 333 -10.67 -9.94 28.71
C ALA A 333 -11.18 -9.25 29.99
N SER A 334 -10.33 -8.45 30.64
CA SER A 334 -10.65 -7.79 31.89
C SER A 334 -11.30 -6.42 31.71
N SER A 335 -11.55 -5.96 30.47
CA SER A 335 -12.07 -4.62 30.18
C SER A 335 -11.26 -3.51 30.85
N THR A 336 -9.93 -3.62 30.78
CA THR A 336 -8.98 -2.64 31.34
C THR A 336 -8.09 -2.10 30.23
N SER A 337 -7.60 -0.87 30.39
CA SER A 337 -6.59 -0.32 29.47
C SER A 337 -5.31 -1.16 29.48
N ILE A 338 -4.51 -1.06 28.41
CA ILE A 338 -3.21 -1.73 28.29
C ILE A 338 -2.26 -1.27 29.38
N VAL A 339 -2.29 0.02 29.73
CA VAL A 339 -1.53 0.60 30.84
C VAL A 339 -1.92 -0.03 32.17
N HIS A 340 -3.23 -0.18 32.43
CA HIS A 340 -3.70 -0.82 33.65
C HIS A 340 -3.20 -2.27 33.72
N ALA A 341 -3.29 -3.03 32.62
CA ALA A 341 -2.76 -4.39 32.56
C ALA A 341 -1.24 -4.41 32.82
N ILE A 342 -0.48 -3.48 32.23
CA ILE A 342 0.98 -3.36 32.44
C ILE A 342 1.31 -3.12 33.91
N VAL A 343 0.64 -2.15 34.54
CA VAL A 343 0.88 -1.78 35.94
C VAL A 343 0.46 -2.91 36.89
N SER A 344 -0.68 -3.56 36.63
CA SER A 344 -1.21 -4.63 37.48
C SER A 344 -0.32 -5.88 37.49
N LEU A 345 0.36 -6.16 36.39
CA LEU A 345 1.24 -7.32 36.23
C LEU A 345 2.71 -6.99 36.49
N ALA A 346 3.03 -5.73 36.79
CA ALA A 346 4.40 -5.31 37.03
C ALA A 346 4.95 -5.92 38.35
N PRO A 347 6.16 -6.50 38.36
CA PRO A 347 6.73 -7.11 39.57
C PRO A 347 6.85 -6.15 40.76
N SER A 348 7.03 -4.86 40.51
CA SER A 348 7.11 -3.81 41.53
C SER A 348 5.77 -3.51 42.22
N SER A 349 4.67 -4.10 41.76
CA SER A 349 3.30 -3.90 42.28
C SER A 349 2.95 -2.42 42.55
N PRO A 350 3.15 -1.51 41.58
CA PRO A 350 2.70 -0.13 41.69
C PRO A 350 1.19 -0.06 41.93
N SER A 351 0.72 1.02 42.57
CA SER A 351 -0.71 1.24 42.81
C SER A 351 -1.49 1.25 41.49
N THR A 352 -2.60 0.54 41.44
CA THR A 352 -3.52 0.52 40.30
C THR A 352 -4.62 1.58 40.41
N ASP A 353 -4.59 2.41 41.46
CA ASP A 353 -5.53 3.50 41.68
C ASP A 353 -5.02 4.75 40.95
N PHE A 354 -5.44 4.89 39.69
CA PHE A 354 -5.06 6.03 38.87
C PHE A 354 -6.02 7.20 39.04
N THR A 355 -5.49 8.43 39.05
CA THR A 355 -6.28 9.59 38.66
C THR A 355 -6.55 9.53 37.15
N THR A 356 -7.63 10.16 36.69
CA THR A 356 -7.95 10.21 35.24
C THR A 356 -6.79 10.81 34.44
N ASP A 357 -6.24 11.94 34.90
CA ASP A 357 -5.13 12.61 34.24
C ASP A 357 -3.83 11.78 34.30
N GLY A 358 -3.53 11.15 35.44
CA GLY A 358 -2.37 10.28 35.59
C GLY A 358 -2.42 9.05 34.69
N HIS A 359 -3.60 8.43 34.53
CA HIS A 359 -3.82 7.33 33.60
C HIS A 359 -3.63 7.76 32.14
N GLN A 360 -4.19 8.91 31.77
CA GLN A 360 -4.04 9.45 30.41
C GLN A 360 -2.57 9.79 30.10
N LEU A 361 -1.84 10.33 31.07
CA LEU A 361 -0.39 10.58 30.94
C LEU A 361 0.40 9.28 30.76
N LEU A 362 0.03 8.19 31.43
CA LEU A 362 0.66 6.88 31.21
C LEU A 362 0.38 6.31 29.81
N LEU A 363 -0.84 6.48 29.28
CA LEU A 363 -1.17 6.08 27.91
C LEU A 363 -0.33 6.87 26.90
N GLU A 364 -0.21 8.19 27.09
CA GLU A 364 0.63 9.03 26.24
C GLU A 364 2.11 8.66 26.36
N TYR A 365 2.60 8.46 27.59
CA TYR A 365 3.97 8.05 27.86
C TYR A 365 4.31 6.71 27.19
N LEU A 366 3.45 5.69 27.31
CA LEU A 366 3.61 4.41 26.61
C LEU A 366 3.67 4.61 25.09
N SER A 367 2.76 5.38 24.51
CA SER A 367 2.72 5.65 23.06
C SER A 367 4.01 6.32 22.55
N ILE A 368 4.55 7.29 23.31
CA ILE A 368 5.79 7.98 22.97
C ILE A 368 6.99 7.05 23.12
N GLN A 369 7.08 6.28 24.20
CA GLN A 369 8.19 5.34 24.44
C GLN A 369 8.22 4.23 23.37
N LEU A 370 7.07 3.68 22.98
CA LEU A 370 6.97 2.74 21.86
C LEU A 370 7.39 3.41 20.54
N SER A 371 7.05 4.68 20.34
CA SER A 371 7.41 5.44 19.14
C SER A 371 8.91 5.73 19.05
N ILE A 372 9.58 6.01 20.17
CA ILE A 372 11.04 6.15 20.24
C ILE A 372 11.69 4.81 19.92
N ARG A 373 11.30 3.76 20.65
CA ARG A 373 11.82 2.40 20.47
C ARG A 373 11.69 1.92 19.03
N ASP A 374 10.52 2.08 18.40
CA ASP A 374 10.30 1.65 17.01
C ASP A 374 11.32 2.30 16.04
N ARG A 375 11.65 3.57 16.25
CA ARG A 375 12.63 4.30 15.42
C ARG A 375 14.04 3.82 15.67
N GLU A 376 14.40 3.58 16.93
CA GLU A 376 15.68 2.97 17.29
C GLU A 376 15.84 1.59 16.64
N GLN A 377 14.81 0.75 16.69
CA GLN A 377 14.82 -0.57 16.05
C GLN A 377 14.95 -0.47 14.52
N LEU A 378 14.26 0.48 13.88
CA LEU A 378 14.42 0.72 12.44
C LEU A 378 15.84 1.18 12.10
N ILE A 379 16.45 2.05 12.91
CA ILE A 379 17.86 2.45 12.75
C ILE A 379 18.78 1.23 12.88
N LEU A 380 18.54 0.36 13.87
CA LEU A 380 19.33 -0.85 14.07
C LEU A 380 19.28 -1.74 12.83
N VAL A 381 18.06 -2.07 12.35
CA VAL A 381 17.88 -2.98 11.21
C VAL A 381 18.36 -2.38 9.88
N LEU A 382 18.08 -1.10 9.61
CA LEU A 382 18.34 -0.51 8.29
C LEU A 382 19.71 0.16 8.17
N CYS A 383 20.30 0.59 9.29
CA CYS A 383 21.52 1.42 9.27
C CYS A 383 22.70 0.80 10.04
N LYS A 384 22.45 -0.10 11.00
CA LYS A 384 23.50 -0.64 11.89
C LYS A 384 23.61 -2.17 11.87
N SER A 385 22.90 -2.85 10.99
CA SER A 385 22.96 -4.31 10.86
C SER A 385 24.35 -4.78 10.43
N ASN A 386 24.79 -5.89 11.01
CA ASN A 386 26.01 -6.58 10.63
C ASN A 386 25.71 -8.08 10.46
N PRO A 387 25.76 -8.63 9.22
CA PRO A 387 26.16 -7.95 7.97
C PRO A 387 25.14 -6.89 7.51
N ASP A 388 25.61 -5.91 6.74
CA ASP A 388 24.75 -4.89 6.12
C ASP A 388 24.02 -5.47 4.91
N VAL A 389 22.88 -6.11 5.20
CA VAL A 389 22.05 -6.80 4.21
C VAL A 389 21.39 -5.81 3.24
N LEU A 390 20.99 -4.62 3.72
CA LEU A 390 20.32 -3.62 2.88
C LEU A 390 21.25 -3.08 1.79
N THR A 391 22.47 -2.69 2.15
CA THR A 391 23.46 -2.22 1.16
C THR A 391 23.81 -3.30 0.15
N ALA A 392 23.94 -4.56 0.61
CA ALA A 392 24.17 -5.68 -0.28
C ALA A 392 23.01 -5.91 -1.24
N ALA A 393 21.76 -5.87 -0.75
CA ALA A 393 20.57 -6.03 -1.58
C ALA A 393 20.48 -4.96 -2.68
N ILE A 394 20.72 -3.69 -2.34
CA ILE A 394 20.69 -2.59 -3.32
C ILE A 394 21.80 -2.74 -4.35
N ARG A 395 22.99 -3.19 -3.94
CA ARG A 395 24.09 -3.46 -4.86
C ARG A 395 23.73 -4.56 -5.85
N ASP A 396 23.17 -5.66 -5.35
CA ASP A 396 22.77 -6.80 -6.18
C ASP A 396 21.71 -6.34 -7.19
N ILE A 397 20.68 -5.59 -6.77
CA ILE A 397 19.69 -4.97 -7.67
C ILE A 397 20.36 -4.08 -8.72
N ALA A 398 21.28 -3.20 -8.34
CA ALA A 398 21.95 -2.31 -9.29
C ALA A 398 22.76 -3.09 -10.35
N GLN A 399 23.35 -4.23 -9.97
CA GLN A 399 24.06 -5.10 -10.89
C GLN A 399 23.11 -5.83 -11.85
N ILE A 400 22.00 -6.35 -11.34
CA ILE A 400 20.98 -7.05 -12.12
C ILE A 400 20.39 -6.15 -13.20
N TYR A 401 20.12 -4.90 -12.84
CA TYR A 401 19.54 -3.93 -13.77
C TYR A 401 20.60 -3.23 -14.62
N ASP A 402 21.90 -3.52 -14.50
CA ASP A 402 22.95 -2.81 -15.25
C ASP A 402 22.70 -2.79 -16.78
N PRO A 403 22.35 -3.91 -17.46
CA PRO A 403 22.04 -3.89 -18.89
C PRO A 403 20.84 -2.98 -19.23
N ILE A 404 19.77 -3.07 -18.44
CA ILE A 404 18.55 -2.28 -18.61
C ILE A 404 18.85 -0.79 -18.37
N LEU A 405 19.60 -0.46 -17.31
CA LEU A 405 20.00 0.91 -16.97
C LEU A 405 20.87 1.54 -18.06
N ARG A 406 21.77 0.77 -18.70
CA ARG A 406 22.55 1.25 -19.84
C ARG A 406 21.67 1.61 -21.02
N ASN A 407 20.71 0.74 -21.35
CA ASN A 407 19.79 0.99 -22.44
C ASN A 407 18.91 2.22 -22.17
N ILE A 408 18.35 2.32 -20.96
CA ILE A 408 17.54 3.49 -20.55
C ILE A 408 18.37 4.78 -20.57
N HIS A 409 19.61 4.76 -20.05
CA HIS A 409 20.50 5.93 -20.06
C HIS A 409 20.75 6.47 -21.48
N ASN A 410 20.87 5.57 -22.47
CA ASN A 410 21.08 5.97 -23.86
C ASN A 410 19.78 6.45 -24.55
N ALA A 411 18.63 6.04 -24.02
CA ALA A 411 17.32 6.37 -24.57
C ALA A 411 16.73 7.67 -23.99
N VAL A 412 16.92 7.90 -22.70
CA VAL A 412 16.18 8.90 -21.91
C VAL A 412 17.11 9.91 -21.24
N ASP A 413 16.68 11.18 -21.19
CA ASP A 413 17.30 12.18 -20.31
C ASP A 413 16.97 11.90 -18.83
N LEU A 414 17.80 11.06 -18.21
CA LEU A 414 17.69 10.74 -16.78
C LEU A 414 17.89 11.97 -15.88
N SER A 415 18.72 12.93 -16.28
CA SER A 415 18.98 14.14 -15.50
C SER A 415 17.78 15.09 -15.48
N GLY A 416 17.12 15.24 -16.64
CA GLY A 416 15.84 15.94 -16.78
C GLY A 416 14.73 15.24 -16.01
N THR A 417 14.63 13.90 -16.13
CA THR A 417 13.62 13.09 -15.43
C THR A 417 13.70 13.28 -13.90
N ILE A 418 14.91 13.30 -13.32
CA ILE A 418 15.08 13.57 -11.88
C ILE A 418 14.70 15.02 -11.52
N ALA A 419 14.93 15.99 -12.40
CA ALA A 419 14.52 17.37 -12.17
C ALA A 419 12.98 17.52 -12.14
N ASP A 420 12.31 16.83 -13.06
CA ASP A 420 10.85 16.77 -13.13
C ASP A 420 10.26 16.09 -11.89
N PHE A 421 10.86 14.99 -11.45
CA PHE A 421 10.49 14.31 -10.21
C PHE A 421 10.66 15.22 -8.98
N GLU A 422 11.80 15.91 -8.85
CA GLU A 422 12.05 16.88 -7.77
C GLU A 422 10.96 17.97 -7.76
N ARG A 423 10.62 18.51 -8.92
CA ARG A 423 9.58 19.55 -9.06
C ARG A 423 8.21 19.00 -8.65
N PHE A 424 7.84 17.81 -9.11
CA PHE A 424 6.58 17.16 -8.74
C PHE A 424 6.48 16.93 -7.22
N VAL A 425 7.50 16.34 -6.59
CA VAL A 425 7.49 16.08 -5.14
C VAL A 425 7.39 17.38 -4.35
N ASN A 426 8.12 18.43 -4.76
CA ASN A 426 8.03 19.74 -4.11
C ASN A 426 6.62 20.35 -4.22
N ASP A 427 5.97 20.26 -5.38
CA ASP A 427 4.62 20.77 -5.58
C ASP A 427 3.56 19.91 -4.86
N MET A 428 3.74 18.59 -4.82
CA MET A 428 2.91 17.68 -4.03
C MET A 428 3.00 18.01 -2.54
N ILE A 429 4.21 18.22 -2.01
CA ILE A 429 4.41 18.62 -0.61
C ILE A 429 3.66 19.91 -0.30
N LYS A 430 3.77 20.92 -1.18
CA LYS A 430 3.06 22.20 -1.01
C LYS A 430 1.54 22.02 -1.06
N THR A 431 1.03 21.22 -2.00
CA THR A 431 -0.41 20.99 -2.20
C THR A 431 -1.02 20.26 -1.01
N ALA A 432 -0.31 19.28 -0.44
CA ALA A 432 -0.82 18.45 0.65
C ALA A 432 -0.76 19.10 2.05
N LYS A 433 -0.05 20.23 2.21
CA LYS A 433 0.14 20.89 3.52
C LYS A 433 -1.16 21.50 4.03
N ILE A 434 -1.54 21.14 5.25
CA ILE A 434 -2.63 21.80 5.99
C ILE A 434 -2.00 22.82 6.95
N SER A 435 -2.36 24.09 6.84
CA SER A 435 -1.86 25.12 7.76
C SER A 435 -2.26 24.79 9.20
N SER A 436 -1.32 24.82 10.14
CA SER A 436 -1.54 24.52 11.56
C SER A 436 -2.16 25.68 12.35
N THR A 437 -2.42 26.82 11.70
CA THR A 437 -2.90 28.04 12.35
C THR A 437 -4.33 28.37 11.97
N ASP A 438 -5.24 28.24 12.95
CA ASP A 438 -6.47 29.06 13.02
C ASP A 438 -6.14 30.57 13.22
N SER A 439 -4.85 30.94 13.35
CA SER A 439 -4.38 32.27 13.77
C SER A 439 -3.55 33.05 12.74
N ALA A 440 -3.58 32.71 11.46
CA ALA A 440 -3.04 33.59 10.42
C ALA A 440 -4.02 33.69 9.26
N ALA A 441 -4.98 34.60 9.41
CA ALA A 441 -5.56 35.25 8.25
C ALA A 441 -4.43 36.04 7.57
N ASP A 442 -3.75 35.41 6.62
CA ASP A 442 -3.27 36.16 5.46
C ASP A 442 -4.47 36.91 4.87
N GLU A 443 -4.25 38.00 4.13
CA GLU A 443 -5.29 38.83 3.50
C GLU A 443 -6.29 38.04 2.59
N ASN A 444 -6.06 36.74 2.39
CA ASN A 444 -6.90 35.78 1.67
C ASN A 444 -7.70 34.78 2.54
N GLY A 445 -7.73 34.94 3.87
CA GLY A 445 -8.51 34.09 4.79
C GLY A 445 -7.87 32.73 5.12
N PRO A 446 -8.48 31.91 6.01
CA PRO A 446 -7.91 30.63 6.43
C PRO A 446 -7.80 29.68 5.23
N LYS A 447 -6.59 29.20 4.94
CA LYS A 447 -6.34 28.18 3.90
C LYS A 447 -7.10 26.90 4.26
N LYS A 448 -8.22 26.68 3.57
CA LYS A 448 -9.02 25.46 3.66
C LYS A 448 -8.13 24.25 3.30
N PRO A 449 -8.36 23.06 3.89
CA PRO A 449 -7.63 21.86 3.50
C PRO A 449 -7.87 21.57 2.01
N PRO A 450 -6.85 21.07 1.30
CA PRO A 450 -6.91 20.82 -0.13
C PRO A 450 -8.02 19.82 -0.48
N GLY A 451 -8.72 20.04 -1.58
CA GLY A 451 -9.67 19.09 -2.15
C GLY A 451 -9.01 18.07 -3.07
N VAL A 452 -9.76 17.05 -3.51
CA VAL A 452 -9.29 16.05 -4.49
C VAL A 452 -8.93 16.72 -5.82
N GLU A 453 -9.68 17.75 -6.21
CA GLU A 453 -9.46 18.51 -7.44
C GLU A 453 -8.09 19.20 -7.50
N GLU A 454 -7.52 19.59 -6.36
CA GLU A 454 -6.18 20.17 -6.32
C GLU A 454 -5.10 19.14 -6.66
N PHE A 455 -5.33 17.87 -6.27
CA PHE A 455 -4.46 16.76 -6.64
C PHE A 455 -4.66 16.35 -8.10
N VAL A 456 -5.87 16.43 -8.64
CA VAL A 456 -6.13 16.22 -10.08
C VAL A 456 -5.33 17.24 -10.90
N ARG A 457 -5.45 18.54 -10.57
CA ARG A 457 -4.68 19.61 -11.22
C ARG A 457 -3.17 19.46 -11.04
N LEU A 458 -2.71 18.98 -9.88
CA LEU A 458 -1.31 18.67 -9.66
C LEU A 458 -0.83 17.61 -10.66
N PHE A 459 -1.60 16.54 -10.86
CA PHE A 459 -1.23 15.46 -11.75
C PHE A 459 -1.30 15.89 -13.21
N GLU A 460 -2.35 16.62 -13.61
CA GLU A 460 -2.48 17.18 -14.96
C GLU A 460 -1.32 18.12 -15.32
N ARG A 461 -0.81 18.90 -14.35
CA ARG A 461 0.35 19.79 -14.54
C ARG A 461 1.66 19.02 -14.76
N HIS A 462 1.80 17.84 -14.18
CA HIS A 462 3.06 17.08 -14.18
C HIS A 462 3.03 15.83 -15.07
N GLN A 463 1.87 15.41 -15.59
CA GLN A 463 1.74 14.21 -16.44
C GLN A 463 2.59 14.28 -17.71
N LYS A 464 2.80 15.48 -18.27
CA LYS A 464 3.66 15.67 -19.46
C LYS A 464 5.07 15.15 -19.22
N SER A 465 5.62 15.30 -18.01
CA SER A 465 6.93 14.75 -17.66
C SER A 465 6.98 13.23 -17.79
N CYS A 466 5.92 12.52 -17.40
CA CYS A 466 5.79 11.08 -17.62
C CYS A 466 5.71 10.74 -19.11
N HIS A 467 4.91 11.48 -19.90
CA HIS A 467 4.80 11.23 -21.35
C HIS A 467 6.11 11.50 -22.10
N VAL A 468 6.89 12.52 -21.70
CA VAL A 468 8.23 12.79 -22.24
C VAL A 468 9.17 11.62 -21.97
N PHE A 469 9.18 11.09 -20.73
CA PHE A 469 9.96 9.89 -20.39
C PHE A 469 9.54 8.70 -21.25
N LEU A 470 8.23 8.39 -21.30
CA LEU A 470 7.70 7.25 -22.02
C LEU A 470 7.96 7.35 -23.53
N HIS A 471 7.85 8.54 -24.12
CA HIS A 471 8.18 8.79 -25.52
C HIS A 471 9.65 8.49 -25.82
N GLN A 472 10.56 9.05 -25.02
CA GLN A 472 12.00 8.80 -25.18
C GLN A 472 12.34 7.32 -25.03
N PHE A 473 11.73 6.65 -24.05
CA PHE A 473 11.87 5.23 -23.80
C PHE A 473 11.37 4.38 -24.99
N CYS A 474 10.14 4.59 -25.45
CA CYS A 474 9.56 3.83 -26.56
C CYS A 474 10.27 4.10 -27.90
N LYS A 475 10.77 5.31 -28.11
CA LYS A 475 11.43 5.72 -29.35
C LYS A 475 12.88 5.26 -29.50
N LYS A 476 13.62 5.12 -28.39
CA LYS A 476 15.08 4.87 -28.42
C LYS A 476 15.55 3.69 -27.57
N GLY A 477 14.70 3.17 -26.69
CA GLY A 477 15.06 2.14 -25.72
C GLY A 477 14.79 0.72 -26.21
N ASP A 478 15.16 0.36 -27.45
CA ASP A 478 14.64 -0.84 -28.13
C ASP A 478 14.67 -2.12 -27.30
N MET A 479 15.82 -2.47 -26.70
CA MET A 479 15.94 -3.64 -25.83
C MET A 479 15.04 -3.55 -24.58
N ALA A 480 15.08 -2.44 -23.84
CA ALA A 480 14.26 -2.32 -22.62
C ALA A 480 12.76 -2.26 -22.96
N LYS A 481 12.41 -1.55 -24.03
CA LYS A 481 11.05 -1.45 -24.58
C LYS A 481 10.47 -2.84 -24.85
N GLU A 482 11.21 -3.70 -25.56
CA GLU A 482 10.79 -5.07 -25.88
C GLU A 482 10.57 -5.90 -24.61
N LEU A 483 11.54 -5.90 -23.68
CA LEU A 483 11.44 -6.64 -22.42
C LEU A 483 10.22 -6.21 -21.59
N TRP A 484 9.97 -4.91 -21.47
CA TRP A 484 8.85 -4.38 -20.69
C TRP A 484 7.50 -4.58 -21.39
N LEU A 485 7.46 -4.55 -22.73
CA LEU A 485 6.26 -4.87 -23.50
C LEU A 485 5.89 -6.35 -23.37
N GLU A 486 6.87 -7.24 -23.46
CA GLU A 486 6.69 -8.69 -23.25
C GLU A 486 6.13 -8.96 -21.85
N TYR A 487 6.75 -8.37 -20.83
CA TYR A 487 6.26 -8.49 -19.45
C TYR A 487 4.85 -7.91 -19.28
N ALA A 488 4.54 -6.75 -19.86
CA ALA A 488 3.21 -6.15 -19.79
C ALA A 488 2.15 -7.07 -20.43
N LYS A 489 2.46 -7.68 -21.57
CA LYS A 489 1.59 -8.67 -22.23
C LYS A 489 1.41 -9.92 -21.37
N TYR A 490 2.49 -10.47 -20.83
CA TYR A 490 2.44 -11.60 -19.90
C TYR A 490 1.54 -11.27 -18.70
N ALA A 491 1.76 -10.13 -18.03
CA ALA A 491 0.97 -9.70 -16.88
C ALA A 491 -0.52 -9.51 -17.25
N ALA A 492 -0.81 -8.93 -18.42
CA ALA A 492 -2.18 -8.76 -18.90
C ALA A 492 -2.90 -10.10 -19.13
N LYS A 493 -2.19 -11.10 -19.69
CA LYS A 493 -2.74 -12.45 -19.93
C LYS A 493 -3.19 -13.14 -18.63
N GLN A 494 -2.55 -12.86 -17.50
CA GLN A 494 -2.91 -13.45 -16.19
C GLN A 494 -4.35 -13.14 -15.78
N PHE A 495 -4.89 -12.02 -16.25
CA PHE A 495 -6.27 -11.60 -16.00
C PHE A 495 -7.29 -12.18 -16.99
N ARG A 496 -6.91 -13.04 -17.93
CA ARG A 496 -7.87 -13.71 -18.84
C ARG A 496 -8.71 -14.72 -18.06
N ARG A 497 -9.99 -14.82 -18.40
CA ARG A 497 -10.83 -15.94 -17.97
C ARG A 497 -10.50 -17.19 -18.78
N PRO A 498 -10.72 -18.41 -18.23
CA PRO A 498 -10.64 -19.63 -19.03
C PRO A 498 -11.60 -19.61 -20.22
N GLU A 499 -11.26 -20.36 -21.27
CA GLU A 499 -12.12 -20.65 -22.42
C GLU A 499 -13.52 -21.11 -21.96
N GLY A 500 -14.58 -20.66 -22.64
CA GLY A 500 -15.97 -21.04 -22.30
C GLY A 500 -16.56 -20.38 -21.03
N VAL A 501 -15.77 -19.67 -20.21
CA VAL A 501 -16.27 -18.95 -19.02
C VAL A 501 -16.72 -17.53 -19.40
N THR A 502 -17.97 -17.41 -19.84
CA THR A 502 -18.56 -16.15 -20.32
C THR A 502 -19.39 -15.42 -19.25
N GLY A 503 -19.90 -16.14 -18.25
CA GLY A 503 -20.86 -15.64 -17.27
C GLY A 503 -20.35 -14.52 -16.35
N GLU A 504 -21.25 -13.63 -15.91
CA GLU A 504 -20.96 -12.62 -14.88
C GLU A 504 -20.64 -13.25 -13.52
N GLY A 505 -20.14 -12.46 -12.55
CA GLY A 505 -19.86 -12.92 -11.19
C GLY A 505 -18.39 -13.14 -10.88
N ALA A 506 -18.05 -14.18 -10.11
CA ALA A 506 -16.67 -14.53 -9.72
C ALA A 506 -15.82 -15.15 -10.85
N GLY A 507 -16.35 -15.22 -12.09
CA GLY A 507 -15.64 -15.72 -13.27
C GLY A 507 -15.06 -17.11 -13.06
N GLY A 508 -13.75 -17.27 -13.31
CA GLY A 508 -13.03 -18.55 -13.21
C GLY A 508 -13.15 -19.23 -11.83
N PHE A 509 -13.39 -18.47 -10.76
CA PHE A 509 -13.49 -19.00 -9.40
C PHE A 509 -14.90 -19.43 -8.98
N THR A 510 -15.91 -19.22 -9.85
CA THR A 510 -17.33 -19.44 -9.50
C THR A 510 -17.62 -20.89 -9.12
N ALA A 511 -17.08 -21.86 -9.84
CA ALA A 511 -17.29 -23.30 -9.55
C ALA A 511 -16.73 -23.68 -8.18
N THR A 512 -15.55 -23.17 -7.82
CA THR A 512 -14.92 -23.36 -6.52
C THR A 512 -15.77 -22.81 -5.38
N LEU A 513 -16.30 -21.60 -5.53
CA LEU A 513 -17.18 -20.99 -4.52
C LEU A 513 -18.48 -21.77 -4.34
N ASN A 514 -19.08 -22.23 -5.44
CA ASN A 514 -20.25 -23.10 -5.38
C ASN A 514 -19.97 -24.38 -4.60
N LYS A 515 -18.81 -25.01 -4.81
CA LYS A 515 -18.40 -26.21 -4.07
C LYS A 515 -18.29 -25.92 -2.57
N LEU A 516 -17.56 -24.86 -2.20
CA LEU A 516 -17.37 -24.48 -0.79
C LEU A 516 -18.69 -24.24 -0.06
N VAL A 517 -19.65 -23.55 -0.70
CA VAL A 517 -20.97 -23.26 -0.10
C VAL A 517 -21.85 -24.50 -0.02
N ASN A 518 -21.79 -25.41 -1.01
CA ASN A 518 -22.60 -26.63 -1.00
C ASN A 518 -22.15 -27.69 0.00
N GLU A 519 -20.94 -27.56 0.54
CA GLU A 519 -20.41 -28.44 1.60
C GLU A 519 -20.80 -27.98 3.02
N LEU A 520 -21.44 -26.82 3.15
CA LEU A 520 -22.02 -26.36 4.42
C LEU A 520 -23.31 -27.11 4.73
N ASN A 521 -23.66 -27.22 6.01
CA ASN A 521 -25.00 -27.66 6.41
C ASN A 521 -26.05 -26.60 6.02
N GLU A 522 -27.32 -26.98 5.97
CA GLU A 522 -28.40 -26.11 5.48
C GLU A 522 -28.61 -24.83 6.32
N GLU A 523 -28.35 -24.88 7.63
CA GLU A 523 -28.48 -23.72 8.51
C GLU A 523 -27.38 -22.69 8.25
N ASP A 524 -26.12 -23.13 8.25
CA ASP A 524 -24.95 -22.31 7.95
C ASP A 524 -25.03 -21.76 6.53
N LYS A 525 -25.43 -22.58 5.56
CA LYS A 525 -25.62 -22.17 4.16
C LYS A 525 -26.63 -21.04 4.03
N LYS A 526 -27.77 -21.13 4.73
CA LYS A 526 -28.78 -20.07 4.74
C LYS A 526 -28.23 -18.76 5.29
N ILE A 527 -27.45 -18.81 6.38
CA ILE A 527 -26.82 -17.61 6.97
C ILE A 527 -25.82 -17.01 5.99
N VAL A 528 -24.97 -17.83 5.37
CA VAL A 528 -23.97 -17.39 4.40
C VAL A 528 -24.62 -16.69 3.22
N LEU A 529 -25.68 -17.27 2.63
CA LEU A 529 -26.42 -16.65 1.53
C LEU A 529 -27.03 -15.30 1.92
N GLN A 530 -27.62 -15.20 3.11
CA GLN A 530 -28.16 -13.92 3.61
C GLN A 530 -27.07 -12.85 3.80
N GLN A 531 -25.90 -13.24 4.32
CA GLN A 531 -24.77 -12.32 4.47
C GLN A 531 -24.21 -11.87 3.11
N MET A 532 -24.21 -12.77 2.12
CA MET A 532 -23.80 -12.45 0.74
C MET A 532 -24.76 -11.46 0.07
N ASP A 533 -26.08 -11.66 0.19
CA ASP A 533 -27.08 -10.75 -0.37
C ASP A 533 -27.00 -9.35 0.27
N GLY A 534 -26.79 -9.30 1.60
CA GLY A 534 -26.55 -8.03 2.30
C GLY A 534 -25.28 -7.33 1.82
N TYR A 535 -24.21 -8.08 1.56
CA TYR A 535 -22.95 -7.55 1.06
C TYR A 535 -23.03 -7.09 -0.39
N GLU A 536 -23.81 -7.77 -1.23
CA GLU A 536 -24.11 -7.33 -2.59
C GLU A 536 -24.77 -5.95 -2.61
N GLU A 537 -25.80 -5.76 -1.78
CA GLU A 537 -26.48 -4.47 -1.63
C GLU A 537 -25.52 -3.37 -1.17
N TYR A 538 -24.60 -3.70 -0.26
CA TYR A 538 -23.51 -2.81 0.15
C TYR A 538 -22.61 -2.41 -1.03
N LEU A 539 -22.13 -3.37 -1.82
CA LEU A 539 -21.30 -3.11 -3.01
C LEU A 539 -22.04 -2.24 -4.05
N ARG A 540 -23.33 -2.48 -4.26
CA ARG A 540 -24.17 -1.69 -5.17
C ARG A 540 -24.25 -0.24 -4.72
N LYS A 541 -24.53 0.02 -3.44
CA LYS A 541 -24.53 1.38 -2.86
C LYS A 541 -23.17 2.05 -2.98
N LEU A 542 -22.08 1.30 -2.74
CA LEU A 542 -20.71 1.78 -2.85
C LEU A 542 -20.37 2.22 -4.29
N ASN A 543 -20.72 1.38 -5.27
CA ASN A 543 -20.53 1.68 -6.69
C ASN A 543 -21.29 2.94 -7.11
N GLN A 544 -22.55 3.08 -6.72
CA GLN A 544 -23.34 4.28 -7.00
C GLN A 544 -22.70 5.54 -6.41
N LYS A 545 -22.17 5.43 -5.19
CA LYS A 545 -21.48 6.52 -4.51
C LYS A 545 -20.16 6.92 -5.19
N THR A 546 -19.33 5.94 -5.54
CA THR A 546 -18.09 6.15 -6.29
C THR A 546 -18.37 6.84 -7.62
N LYS A 547 -19.42 6.42 -8.34
CA LYS A 547 -19.88 7.08 -9.56
C LYS A 547 -20.22 8.55 -9.32
N ARG A 548 -21.10 8.86 -8.35
CA ARG A 548 -21.47 10.26 -8.02
C ARG A 548 -20.26 11.14 -7.69
N ARG A 549 -19.25 10.61 -6.98
CA ARG A 549 -18.00 11.34 -6.68
C ARG A 549 -17.18 11.60 -7.94
N MET A 550 -17.05 10.61 -8.81
CA MET A 550 -16.40 10.80 -10.11
C MET A 550 -17.11 11.91 -10.91
N ALA A 551 -18.45 11.89 -11.00
CA ALA A 551 -19.17 12.95 -11.73
C ALA A 551 -18.93 14.34 -11.15
N SER A 552 -18.83 14.43 -9.82
CA SER A 552 -18.58 15.71 -9.13
C SER A 552 -17.19 16.27 -9.42
N ILE A 553 -16.20 15.41 -9.72
CA ILE A 553 -14.84 15.81 -10.08
C ILE A 553 -14.74 16.12 -11.58
N VAL A 554 -15.37 15.30 -12.41
CA VAL A 554 -15.27 15.43 -13.88
C VAL A 554 -16.06 16.62 -14.40
N SER A 555 -17.19 16.98 -13.77
CA SER A 555 -17.98 18.16 -14.12
C SER A 555 -17.39 19.49 -13.62
N LEU A 556 -16.16 19.50 -13.12
CA LEU A 556 -15.49 20.72 -12.67
C LEU A 556 -15.06 21.56 -13.86
N ASN A 557 -15.92 22.48 -14.29
CA ASN A 557 -15.50 23.57 -15.18
C ASN A 557 -14.61 24.57 -14.43
N ASP A 558 -13.59 25.08 -15.11
CA ASP A 558 -12.79 26.18 -14.60
C ASP A 558 -13.65 27.42 -14.36
N GLY A 559 -13.66 27.93 -13.12
CA GLY A 559 -14.27 29.21 -12.76
C GLY A 559 -15.46 29.18 -11.78
N GLU A 560 -16.06 28.01 -11.48
CA GLU A 560 -17.14 27.95 -10.48
C GLU A 560 -16.61 27.85 -9.04
N PRO A 561 -16.98 28.76 -8.13
CA PRO A 561 -16.59 28.67 -6.72
C PRO A 561 -17.41 27.58 -6.02
N ARG A 562 -16.83 26.38 -5.89
CA ARG A 562 -17.42 25.27 -5.12
C ARG A 562 -16.54 24.87 -3.93
N LYS A 563 -17.18 24.27 -2.91
CA LYS A 563 -16.48 23.78 -1.72
C LYS A 563 -15.53 22.63 -2.11
N PRO A 564 -14.31 22.57 -1.56
CA PRO A 564 -13.36 21.56 -1.94
C PRO A 564 -13.87 20.15 -1.65
N LEU A 565 -13.68 19.24 -2.61
CA LEU A 565 -14.16 17.87 -2.46
C LEU A 565 -13.26 17.12 -1.48
N LYS A 566 -13.84 16.72 -0.35
CA LYS A 566 -13.09 16.05 0.73
C LYS A 566 -12.84 14.56 0.51
N LYS A 567 -13.46 13.95 -0.52
CA LYS A 567 -13.50 12.50 -0.71
C LYS A 567 -13.53 12.17 -2.21
N GLY A 568 -12.61 11.32 -2.66
CA GLY A 568 -12.53 10.90 -4.06
C GLY A 568 -13.32 9.63 -4.39
N PRO A 569 -13.47 9.28 -5.68
CA PRO A 569 -13.98 7.99 -6.15
C PRO A 569 -13.03 6.83 -5.81
N GLY A 570 -13.54 5.61 -6.01
CA GLY A 570 -12.79 4.36 -5.88
C GLY A 570 -13.29 3.55 -4.69
N ASN A 571 -13.76 2.33 -4.93
CA ASN A 571 -14.21 1.43 -3.87
C ASN A 571 -13.07 1.05 -2.90
N PHE A 572 -11.82 1.06 -3.38
CA PHE A 572 -10.63 0.77 -2.58
C PHE A 572 -10.50 1.73 -1.37
N LEU A 573 -10.89 3.00 -1.51
CA LEU A 573 -10.85 3.96 -0.39
C LEU A 573 -11.77 3.54 0.75
N PHE A 574 -12.95 3.03 0.43
CA PHE A 574 -13.92 2.60 1.44
C PHE A 574 -13.49 1.32 2.14
N LYS A 575 -12.94 0.36 1.38
CA LYS A 575 -12.36 -0.85 1.94
C LYS A 575 -11.18 -0.54 2.85
N TRP A 576 -10.31 0.38 2.42
CA TRP A 576 -9.23 0.86 3.28
C TRP A 576 -9.78 1.51 4.56
N GLN A 577 -10.79 2.38 4.47
CA GLN A 577 -11.41 2.97 5.65
C GLN A 577 -12.01 1.93 6.59
N GLU A 578 -12.64 0.87 6.07
CA GLU A 578 -13.16 -0.22 6.92
C GLU A 578 -12.03 -0.88 7.72
N LEU A 579 -10.90 -1.17 7.08
CA LEU A 579 -9.74 -1.78 7.76
C LEU A 579 -9.16 -0.85 8.83
N LEU A 580 -9.15 0.46 8.58
CA LEU A 580 -8.79 1.45 9.59
C LEU A 580 -9.82 1.48 10.72
N ASP A 581 -11.11 1.57 10.38
CA ASP A 581 -12.20 1.74 11.33
C ASP A 581 -12.39 0.51 12.24
N SER A 582 -12.10 -0.69 11.74
CA SER A 582 -12.14 -1.97 12.47
C SER A 582 -10.91 -2.22 13.33
N THR A 583 -9.87 -1.39 13.25
CA THR A 583 -8.64 -1.56 14.05
C THR A 583 -8.94 -1.39 15.53
N GLU A 584 -8.74 -2.46 16.31
CA GLU A 584 -8.90 -2.43 17.77
C GLU A 584 -7.86 -1.56 18.47
N ILE A 585 -8.31 -0.81 19.47
CA ILE A 585 -7.51 0.12 20.26
C ILE A 585 -7.83 -0.09 21.75
N THR A 586 -6.80 0.01 22.60
CA THR A 586 -6.97 -0.13 24.04
C THR A 586 -8.04 0.83 24.62
N PRO A 587 -8.81 0.42 25.65
CA PRO A 587 -9.75 1.30 26.35
C PRO A 587 -9.13 2.64 26.77
N ALA A 588 -9.95 3.70 26.79
CA ALA A 588 -9.51 5.02 27.26
C ALA A 588 -9.49 5.10 28.78
N GLU A 589 -10.38 4.37 29.45
CA GLU A 589 -10.50 4.29 30.89
C GLU A 589 -9.61 3.19 31.47
N ALA A 590 -9.15 3.37 32.70
CA ALA A 590 -8.30 2.40 33.38
C ALA A 590 -9.00 1.05 33.57
N THR A 591 -10.26 1.06 34.03
CA THR A 591 -11.11 -0.11 34.29
C THR A 591 -12.54 0.11 33.77
N GLY A 592 -13.23 -0.97 33.40
CA GLY A 592 -14.63 -0.92 32.93
C GLY A 592 -14.83 -0.30 31.54
N GLY A 593 -13.74 0.07 30.86
CA GLY A 593 -13.77 0.65 29.52
C GLY A 593 -13.92 -0.42 28.44
N LYS A 594 -14.58 -0.07 27.33
CA LYS A 594 -14.71 -0.96 26.17
C LYS A 594 -13.49 -0.82 25.26
N VAL A 595 -13.12 -1.90 24.58
CA VAL A 595 -12.16 -1.85 23.47
C VAL A 595 -12.66 -0.83 22.45
N ARG A 596 -11.81 0.15 22.14
CA ARG A 596 -12.06 1.19 21.15
C ARG A 596 -11.69 0.68 19.77
N CYS A 597 -12.05 1.42 18.74
CA CYS A 597 -11.73 1.10 17.36
C CYS A 597 -11.36 2.35 16.56
N GLY A 598 -10.74 2.17 15.38
CA GLY A 598 -10.27 3.28 14.54
C GLY A 598 -11.37 4.27 14.13
N LYS A 599 -12.65 3.87 14.14
CA LYS A 599 -13.78 4.77 13.88
C LYS A 599 -14.08 5.72 15.03
N ASP A 600 -13.66 5.41 16.25
CA ASP A 600 -13.97 6.21 17.44
C ASP A 600 -13.35 7.60 17.34
N THR A 601 -14.12 8.61 17.75
CA THR A 601 -13.72 10.02 17.65
C THR A 601 -12.46 10.32 18.46
N SER A 602 -12.31 9.68 19.62
CA SER A 602 -11.12 9.80 20.48
C SER A 602 -9.88 9.21 19.80
N VAL A 603 -10.00 8.07 19.12
CA VAL A 603 -8.90 7.42 18.39
C VAL A 603 -8.49 8.26 17.18
N ARG A 604 -9.45 8.78 16.42
CA ARG A 604 -9.17 9.69 15.30
C ARG A 604 -8.45 10.94 15.78
N ALA A 605 -8.94 11.57 16.84
CA ALA A 605 -8.31 12.75 17.43
C ALA A 605 -6.86 12.49 17.86
N ALA A 606 -6.61 11.39 18.58
CA ALA A 606 -5.26 11.00 18.99
C ALA A 606 -4.34 10.68 17.80
N SER A 607 -4.90 10.12 16.72
CA SER A 607 -4.12 9.77 15.53
C SER A 607 -3.65 11.02 14.77
N GLY A 608 -4.42 12.11 14.78
CA GLY A 608 -4.04 13.40 14.17
C GLY A 608 -3.03 14.23 14.97
N VAL A 609 -2.55 13.74 16.12
CA VAL A 609 -1.51 14.41 16.89
C VAL A 609 -0.13 14.17 16.26
N GLY A 610 0.59 15.26 16.02
CA GLY A 610 1.95 15.30 15.50
C GLY A 610 2.99 14.81 16.50
N LEU A 611 4.25 14.77 16.05
CA LEU A 611 5.37 14.34 16.88
C LEU A 611 5.68 15.34 17.98
N ASP A 612 5.49 16.63 17.73
CA ASP A 612 5.53 17.77 18.66
C ASP A 612 4.41 17.79 19.70
N GLY A 613 3.37 16.96 19.52
CA GLY A 613 2.17 16.96 20.36
C GLY A 613 1.09 17.93 19.87
N GLU A 614 1.34 18.66 18.78
CA GLU A 614 0.35 19.56 18.19
C GLU A 614 -0.63 18.78 17.33
N ARG A 615 -1.89 19.22 17.33
CA ARG A 615 -2.91 18.63 16.46
C ARG A 615 -2.68 19.11 15.03
N ARG A 616 -2.45 18.18 14.10
CA ARG A 616 -2.27 18.48 12.68
C ARG A 616 -3.49 18.01 11.89
N GLY A 617 -3.96 18.88 11.00
CA GLY A 617 -5.18 18.68 10.22
C GLY A 617 -6.42 19.31 10.87
N GLY A 618 -7.30 19.89 10.04
CA GLY A 618 -8.64 20.30 10.48
C GLY A 618 -9.46 19.10 10.97
N LYS A 619 -10.77 19.28 11.25
CA LYS A 619 -11.66 18.13 11.61
C LYS A 619 -11.40 16.95 10.66
N ILE A 620 -10.71 15.92 11.15
CA ILE A 620 -10.39 14.70 10.41
C ILE A 620 -11.70 14.26 9.77
N VAL A 621 -11.69 14.12 8.44
CA VAL A 621 -12.90 13.88 7.68
C VAL A 621 -13.57 12.64 8.27
N THR A 622 -14.77 12.82 8.84
CA THR A 622 -15.56 11.73 9.38
C THR A 622 -15.91 10.77 8.26
N GLY A 623 -15.66 9.47 8.52
CA GLY A 623 -16.09 8.28 7.78
C GLY A 623 -16.35 8.46 6.28
N LEU A 624 -15.52 7.84 5.43
CA LEU A 624 -15.79 7.76 3.99
C LEU A 624 -17.22 7.27 3.65
N GLY A 625 -17.90 6.58 4.57
CA GLY A 625 -19.28 6.07 4.50
C GLY A 625 -20.41 7.09 4.34
N GLU A 626 -20.25 8.39 4.64
CA GLU A 626 -21.33 9.40 4.45
C GLU A 626 -21.67 9.64 2.95
N ILE A 627 -22.88 9.32 2.50
CA ILE A 627 -23.53 9.70 1.23
C ILE A 627 -24.44 10.88 1.53
N VAL A 628 -24.50 11.89 0.65
CA VAL A 628 -25.60 12.86 0.65
C VAL A 628 -26.54 12.45 -0.48
N ASN A 629 -27.80 12.11 -0.15
CA ASN A 629 -28.82 11.80 -1.15
C ASN A 629 -29.39 13.09 -1.77
N GLY A 630 -30.16 12.96 -2.86
CA GLY A 630 -30.72 14.11 -3.61
C GLY A 630 -31.52 15.10 -2.76
N ASP A 631 -32.04 14.64 -1.61
CA ASP A 631 -32.82 15.44 -0.66
C ASP A 631 -31.98 16.05 0.48
N GLY A 632 -30.65 15.93 0.41
CA GLY A 632 -29.72 16.44 1.43
C GLY A 632 -29.52 15.53 2.66
N ALA A 633 -30.21 14.38 2.73
CA ALA A 633 -30.05 13.41 3.82
C ALA A 633 -28.71 12.67 3.77
N LYS A 634 -28.05 12.52 4.93
CA LYS A 634 -26.80 11.76 5.06
C LYS A 634 -27.07 10.26 5.25
N GLU A 635 -26.82 9.44 4.24
CA GLU A 635 -26.87 7.98 4.37
C GLU A 635 -25.46 7.44 4.63
N ILE A 636 -25.25 6.73 5.74
CA ILE A 636 -23.97 6.06 6.00
C ILE A 636 -24.06 4.65 5.42
N VAL A 637 -23.18 4.35 4.46
CA VAL A 637 -23.03 2.97 3.95
C VAL A 637 -22.07 2.23 4.87
N GLU A 638 -22.61 1.41 5.76
CA GLU A 638 -21.84 0.53 6.63
C GLU A 638 -21.71 -0.86 6.00
N MET A 639 -20.55 -1.49 6.21
CA MET A 639 -20.35 -2.87 5.76
C MET A 639 -21.23 -3.81 6.61
N PRO A 640 -21.99 -4.71 5.98
CA PRO A 640 -22.84 -5.65 6.70
C PRO A 640 -22.01 -6.67 7.47
N ASP A 641 -22.64 -7.35 8.43
CA ASP A 641 -22.01 -8.43 9.16
C ASP A 641 -21.77 -9.64 8.24
N VAL A 642 -20.49 -9.98 8.05
CA VAL A 642 -20.03 -11.13 7.26
C VAL A 642 -19.23 -12.12 8.12
N ARG A 643 -19.30 -12.01 9.45
CA ARG A 643 -18.45 -12.78 10.37
C ARG A 643 -18.64 -14.28 10.22
N LYS A 644 -19.88 -14.75 10.06
CA LYS A 644 -20.17 -16.18 9.95
C LYS A 644 -19.69 -16.73 8.61
N THR A 645 -19.87 -16.00 7.50
CA THR A 645 -19.26 -16.33 6.21
C THR A 645 -17.74 -16.48 6.31
N VAL A 646 -17.07 -15.55 6.98
CA VAL A 646 -15.61 -15.60 7.17
C VAL A 646 -15.20 -16.79 8.04
N GLU A 647 -15.87 -17.01 9.17
CA GLU A 647 -15.61 -18.12 10.10
C GLU A 647 -15.70 -19.49 9.41
N LEU A 648 -16.75 -19.67 8.59
CA LEU A 648 -17.03 -20.96 7.95
C LEU A 648 -16.19 -21.22 6.69
N LEU A 649 -15.93 -20.18 5.89
CA LEU A 649 -15.39 -20.36 4.53
C LEU A 649 -13.95 -19.89 4.36
N LEU A 650 -13.44 -18.96 5.18
CA LEU A 650 -12.09 -18.43 5.02
C LEU A 650 -11.00 -19.50 5.17
N PRO A 651 -11.03 -20.41 6.18
CA PRO A 651 -10.00 -21.44 6.31
C PRO A 651 -9.94 -22.36 5.08
N ARG A 652 -11.10 -22.78 4.58
CA ARG A 652 -11.22 -23.67 3.40
C ARG A 652 -10.84 -22.95 2.12
N PHE A 653 -11.18 -21.67 2.00
CA PHE A 653 -10.74 -20.83 0.90
C PHE A 653 -9.21 -20.71 0.85
N LYS A 654 -8.57 -20.48 2.00
CA LYS A 654 -7.11 -20.46 2.13
C LYS A 654 -6.47 -21.78 1.71
N GLU A 655 -7.02 -22.91 2.14
CA GLU A 655 -6.58 -24.25 1.71
C GLU A 655 -6.69 -24.44 0.19
N VAL A 656 -7.77 -23.97 -0.43
CA VAL A 656 -7.92 -24.04 -1.89
C VAL A 656 -6.86 -23.20 -2.59
N LEU A 657 -6.64 -21.96 -2.13
CA LEU A 657 -5.63 -21.07 -2.72
C LEU A 657 -4.21 -21.63 -2.61
N ALA A 658 -3.89 -22.28 -1.48
CA ALA A 658 -2.56 -22.81 -1.25
C ALA A 658 -2.27 -24.12 -2.01
N ASN A 659 -3.31 -24.82 -2.47
CA ASN A 659 -3.19 -26.02 -3.31
C ASN A 659 -3.13 -25.64 -4.81
N ARG A 660 -1.94 -25.25 -5.30
CA ARG A 660 -1.65 -24.76 -6.68
C ARG A 660 -2.26 -25.56 -7.86
N LYS A 661 -2.64 -26.84 -7.68
CA LYS A 661 -3.28 -27.67 -8.72
C LYS A 661 -4.57 -27.07 -9.32
N TYR A 662 -5.21 -26.10 -8.66
CA TYR A 662 -6.39 -25.40 -9.20
C TYR A 662 -6.04 -24.23 -10.15
N LEU A 663 -4.79 -23.75 -10.14
CA LEU A 663 -4.34 -22.60 -10.94
C LEU A 663 -3.45 -23.00 -12.12
N GLU A 664 -2.71 -24.11 -12.00
CA GLU A 664 -1.78 -24.63 -13.03
C GLU A 664 -2.49 -25.20 -14.28
N LYS A 665 -3.78 -25.55 -14.18
CA LYS A 665 -4.58 -26.07 -15.31
C LYS A 665 -4.91 -25.03 -16.40
N LYS A 666 -4.21 -23.89 -16.39
CA LYS A 666 -4.37 -22.76 -17.31
C LYS A 666 -3.21 -22.69 -18.32
N GLU A 667 -2.12 -23.43 -18.10
CA GLU A 667 -0.94 -23.45 -18.97
C GLU A 667 -0.89 -24.70 -19.87
N GLU A 668 -1.47 -25.83 -19.46
CA GLU A 668 -1.44 -27.07 -20.27
C GLU A 668 -2.40 -27.08 -21.48
N ASP A 669 -3.41 -26.19 -21.51
CA ASP A 669 -4.41 -26.16 -22.60
C ASP A 669 -4.07 -25.15 -23.73
N ASP A 670 -2.94 -24.41 -23.62
CA ASP A 670 -2.54 -23.37 -24.60
C ASP A 670 -1.37 -23.81 -25.53
N ASP A 671 -0.76 -25.00 -25.32
CA ASP A 671 0.40 -25.50 -26.10
C ASP A 671 0.08 -26.65 -27.08
N ASP A 672 -1.15 -27.15 -27.11
CA ASP A 672 -1.60 -28.17 -28.07
C ASP A 672 -2.52 -27.53 -29.12
N ASP A 673 -1.97 -26.78 -30.08
CA ASP A 673 -2.44 -26.72 -31.47
C ASP A 673 -1.54 -25.79 -32.33
N ASP A 674 -1.04 -26.36 -33.44
CA ASP A 674 -0.35 -25.75 -34.60
C ASP A 674 1.15 -25.37 -34.45
N ASP A 675 2.08 -26.27 -34.81
CA ASP A 675 2.52 -26.46 -36.22
C ASP A 675 3.64 -27.51 -36.33
N ASP A 676 3.41 -28.53 -37.15
CA ASP A 676 4.41 -29.47 -37.65
C ASP A 676 5.38 -28.73 -38.60
N SER A 677 6.65 -28.55 -38.18
CA SER A 677 7.74 -28.39 -39.16
C SER A 677 9.08 -28.91 -38.64
N ASP A 678 9.38 -30.14 -39.06
CA ASP A 678 10.69 -30.74 -39.39
C ASP A 678 11.98 -30.20 -38.76
N SER A 679 12.57 -31.09 -37.95
CA SER A 679 13.99 -31.53 -37.96
C SER A 679 15.11 -30.51 -38.13
N PHE A 680 15.95 -30.34 -37.09
CA PHE A 680 17.39 -30.62 -37.19
C PHE A 680 18.05 -30.50 -35.80
N PHE A 681 18.67 -31.59 -35.32
CA PHE A 681 19.99 -31.66 -34.67
C PHE A 681 20.09 -33.00 -33.92
N GLU A 682 20.45 -34.04 -34.66
CA GLU A 682 21.15 -35.18 -34.09
C GLU A 682 22.63 -34.81 -33.90
N ALA A 683 23.18 -35.43 -32.86
CA ALA A 683 24.52 -35.28 -32.32
C ALA A 683 25.65 -35.56 -33.33
N ASN A 684 26.82 -35.02 -33.02
CA ASN A 684 28.04 -35.84 -33.07
C ASN A 684 29.02 -35.38 -31.99
N GLU A 685 29.39 -36.36 -31.16
CA GLU A 685 30.63 -36.39 -30.38
C GLU A 685 31.83 -36.50 -31.33
N GLU A 686 32.85 -35.68 -31.11
CA GLU A 686 34.27 -36.06 -31.03
C GLU A 686 35.05 -35.01 -30.24
#